data_AF-A0AAX2NF70-F1
#
_entry.id   AF-A0AAX2NF70-F1
#
_cell.length_a   1.000
_cell.length_b   1.000
_cell.length_c   1.000
_cell.angle_alpha   90.00
_cell.angle_beta   90.00
_cell.angle_gamma   90.00
#
_symmetry.space_group_name_H-M   'P 1'
#
loop_
_entity.id
_entity.type
_entity.pdbx_description
1 polymer ?
#
loop_
_entity_poly.entity_id
_entity_poly.type
_entity_poly.pdbx_seq_one_letter_code
_entity_poly.pdbx_strand_id
1 'polypeptide(L)'
;MNAAVKRLDVICIGRVAVDLYAQQIGSRLEDVASFAKYLGGSSGNVAFGTAIQGLKSAMLARVGDEHNGRFLRETLNRAGVDTEYLITDKSRLTALVMLGIKDQETFPLIFYRDNCADMALTPDDISEEYIASSRALAVTGTHLSHANTRAAVLKALEYARRHGLRTALDIDYRPVLWGLTSLGDGETRFIESGPVTSQLQEVLHLFNLVVGTEEEFHIAGGSTDTLTALKNVRNATKATLVCKRGPMGCVVLEGDIPDSWDQVPLQQGVRVEVLNVLGAGDAFMSGLLRGWLNDEGWEQACRYANACGALVVSRHGCAPAMPTKVELDDYLQRAESVPRPDVDERLNHLHRVTSRRQQWPELCIFAFDHRKQLADLARETGRDEACIPQLKLLLLAAAEAAAQEAGLDQRSGILADGTYGQRALNAITGKGWWIGRPIELPSSRPLRLEHGNIGSQLIDWPLEHVVKCLVFYHPDDPAALRAEQDALLLEVWQACNKSGHELLLEVILPENGPDKDERHYHTMLEHFYQLGIKPDWWKLPPLSSASWQQITALIEREDPWSRGILILGLDAPSDKLRAGFAEAAAHPMIKGFAVGRTIFGQPSRRWMQGELSDEALIEEVKRNYLTLIGYWREARR
;
A
#
# COMPACT_ATOMS: atom_id res chain seq x y z
N MET A 1 -28.20 -26.05 12.95
CA MET A 1 -28.33 -24.87 13.82
C MET A 1 -27.73 -23.70 13.06
N ASN A 2 -28.50 -22.66 12.75
CA ASN A 2 -27.97 -21.47 12.07
C ASN A 2 -26.92 -20.83 12.99
N ALA A 3 -25.63 -21.06 12.70
CA ALA A 3 -24.57 -20.29 13.35
C ALA A 3 -24.85 -18.82 13.01
N ALA A 4 -25.12 -18.02 14.04
CA ALA A 4 -25.30 -16.58 13.85
C ALA A 4 -24.08 -16.07 13.08
N VAL A 5 -24.32 -15.39 11.95
CA VAL A 5 -23.25 -14.81 11.14
C VAL A 5 -22.49 -13.84 12.03
N LYS A 6 -21.27 -14.20 12.41
CA LYS A 6 -20.39 -13.37 13.22
C LYS A 6 -19.97 -12.15 12.40
N ARG A 7 -19.75 -11.02 13.09
CA ARG A 7 -19.33 -9.76 12.45
C ARG A 7 -17.92 -9.88 11.87
N LEU A 8 -17.03 -10.51 12.63
CA LEU A 8 -15.62 -10.66 12.34
C LEU A 8 -15.26 -12.14 12.11
N ASP A 9 -14.24 -12.36 11.30
CA ASP A 9 -13.67 -13.69 11.07
C ASP A 9 -12.58 -14.01 12.08
N VAL A 10 -11.72 -13.04 12.39
CA VAL A 10 -10.61 -13.21 13.34
C VAL A 10 -10.32 -11.92 14.09
N ILE A 11 -10.18 -12.03 15.40
CA ILE A 11 -9.57 -10.98 16.23
C ILE A 11 -8.12 -11.37 16.46
N CYS A 12 -7.18 -10.52 16.05
CA CYS A 12 -5.77 -10.65 16.35
C CYS A 12 -5.47 -9.86 17.63
N ILE A 13 -4.97 -10.54 18.66
CA ILE A 13 -4.53 -9.92 19.90
C ILE A 13 -3.02 -10.06 20.02
N GLY A 14 -2.36 -8.95 20.34
CA GLY A 14 -0.94 -8.93 20.64
C GLY A 14 -0.24 -7.71 20.08
N ARG A 15 0.99 -7.91 19.58
CA ARG A 15 1.90 -6.80 19.30
C ARG A 15 1.51 -6.05 18.04
N VAL A 16 1.51 -4.73 18.14
CA VAL A 16 1.44 -3.79 17.03
C VAL A 16 2.48 -2.68 17.28
N ALA A 17 3.30 -2.38 16.29
CA ALA A 17 4.42 -1.45 16.41
C ALA A 17 4.69 -0.76 15.07
N VAL A 18 5.51 0.28 15.10
CA VAL A 18 6.10 0.84 13.88
C VAL A 18 7.47 0.23 13.67
N ASP A 19 7.68 -0.36 12.50
CA ASP A 19 8.96 -0.89 12.10
C ASP A 19 9.69 0.11 11.19
N LEU A 20 10.96 0.37 11.50
CA LEU A 20 11.86 1.22 10.75
C LEU A 20 12.91 0.33 10.09
N TYR A 21 12.70 0.02 8.81
CA TYR A 21 13.54 -0.85 8.00
C TYR A 21 14.66 -0.05 7.32
N ALA A 22 15.92 -0.43 7.54
CA ALA A 22 17.06 0.18 6.88
C ALA A 22 16.95 0.10 5.35
N GLN A 23 17.10 1.23 4.66
CA GLN A 23 17.08 1.24 3.19
C GLN A 23 18.43 0.81 2.58
N GLN A 24 19.54 1.01 3.29
CA GLN A 24 20.88 0.60 2.85
C GLN A 24 21.14 -0.88 3.20
N ILE A 25 20.70 -1.79 2.33
CA ILE A 25 20.93 -3.24 2.45
C ILE A 25 22.44 -3.53 2.45
N GLY A 26 22.90 -4.41 3.32
CA GLY A 26 24.31 -4.73 3.49
C GLY A 26 25.04 -3.86 4.53
N SER A 27 24.40 -2.81 5.02
CA SER A 27 25.00 -1.90 6.00
C SER A 27 24.98 -2.49 7.41
N ARG A 28 25.91 -2.06 8.27
CA ARG A 28 25.74 -2.24 9.72
C ARG A 28 24.63 -1.30 10.17
N LEU A 29 23.86 -1.68 11.20
CA LEU A 29 22.72 -0.87 11.66
C LEU A 29 23.16 0.53 12.12
N GLU A 30 24.36 0.66 12.67
CA GLU A 30 24.99 1.92 13.11
C GLU A 30 25.32 2.88 11.96
N ASP A 31 25.50 2.36 10.74
CA ASP A 31 25.86 3.15 9.55
C ASP A 31 24.63 3.45 8.66
N VAL A 32 23.44 2.97 9.04
CA VAL A 32 22.19 3.21 8.28
C VAL A 32 21.79 4.69 8.41
N ALA A 33 21.59 5.33 7.26
CA ALA A 33 21.25 6.76 7.19
C ALA A 33 19.76 7.02 6.95
N SER A 34 19.02 6.05 6.41
CA SER A 34 17.58 6.20 6.15
C SER A 34 16.80 4.92 6.42
N PHE A 35 15.56 5.10 6.89
CA PHE A 35 14.65 4.02 7.24
C PHE A 35 13.31 4.19 6.51
N ALA A 36 12.79 3.09 5.97
CA ALA A 36 11.41 3.02 5.53
C ALA A 36 10.51 2.68 6.72
N LYS A 37 9.42 3.44 6.87
CA LYS A 37 8.46 3.28 7.97
C LYS A 37 7.32 2.36 7.56
N TYR A 38 7.11 1.27 8.29
CA TYR A 38 6.04 0.30 8.05
C TYR A 38 5.23 -0.02 9.30
N LEU A 39 4.05 -0.61 9.08
CA LEU A 39 3.33 -1.32 10.12
C LEU A 39 4.10 -2.59 10.46
N GLY A 40 4.23 -2.86 11.76
CA GLY A 40 4.92 -4.01 12.31
C GLY A 40 4.23 -4.58 13.55
N GLY A 41 4.93 -5.49 14.21
CA GLY A 41 4.39 -6.31 15.29
C GLY A 41 3.59 -7.50 14.75
N SER A 42 3.89 -8.70 15.25
CA SER A 42 3.37 -9.96 14.70
C SER A 42 1.84 -9.97 14.58
N SER A 43 1.11 -9.62 15.64
CA SER A 43 -0.37 -9.60 15.57
C SER A 43 -0.91 -8.52 14.62
N GLY A 44 -0.25 -7.36 14.57
CA GLY A 44 -0.58 -6.29 13.60
C GLY A 44 -0.40 -6.75 12.16
N ASN A 45 0.70 -7.45 11.88
CA ASN A 45 1.01 -8.03 10.57
C ASN A 45 -0.02 -9.10 10.19
N VAL A 46 -0.39 -10.01 11.11
CA VAL A 46 -1.42 -11.03 10.86
C VAL A 46 -2.79 -10.39 10.61
N ALA A 47 -3.18 -9.37 11.39
CA ALA A 47 -4.44 -8.66 11.18
C ALA A 47 -4.48 -8.01 9.78
N PHE A 48 -3.39 -7.32 9.40
CA PHE A 48 -3.25 -6.72 8.08
C PHE A 48 -3.32 -7.76 6.96
N GLY A 49 -2.51 -8.83 7.05
CA GLY A 49 -2.42 -9.88 6.05
C GLY A 49 -3.72 -10.63 5.84
N THR A 50 -4.43 -10.96 6.92
CA THR A 50 -5.75 -11.62 6.82
C THR A 50 -6.80 -10.72 6.16
N ALA A 51 -6.78 -9.40 6.43
CA ALA A 51 -7.70 -8.46 5.79
C ALA A 51 -7.51 -8.38 4.27
N ILE A 52 -6.26 -8.20 3.81
CA ILE A 52 -5.98 -8.11 2.36
C ILE A 52 -6.18 -9.46 1.63
N GLN A 53 -6.22 -10.56 2.39
CA GLN A 53 -6.58 -11.90 1.91
C GLN A 53 -8.10 -12.15 1.88
N GLY A 54 -8.91 -11.17 2.31
CA GLY A 54 -10.37 -11.17 2.19
C GLY A 54 -11.13 -11.58 3.46
N LEU A 55 -10.44 -11.77 4.59
CA LEU A 55 -11.10 -11.99 5.88
C LEU A 55 -11.49 -10.67 6.54
N LYS A 56 -12.57 -10.68 7.32
CA LYS A 56 -12.93 -9.57 8.22
C LYS A 56 -12.12 -9.67 9.51
N SER A 57 -10.90 -9.16 9.50
CA SER A 57 -10.02 -9.20 10.66
C SER A 57 -10.16 -7.96 11.56
N ALA A 58 -9.69 -8.08 12.79
CA ALA A 58 -9.63 -7.00 13.76
C ALA A 58 -8.31 -7.00 14.53
N MET A 59 -7.89 -5.83 15.00
CA MET A 59 -6.72 -5.67 15.86
C MET A 59 -7.13 -5.24 17.27
N LEU A 60 -6.88 -6.11 18.26
CA LEU A 60 -7.07 -5.82 19.69
C LEU A 60 -5.69 -5.58 20.33
N ALA A 61 -5.38 -4.30 20.58
CA ALA A 61 -4.14 -3.85 21.21
C ALA A 61 -4.28 -2.39 21.66
N ARG A 62 -3.17 -1.79 22.10
CA ARG A 62 -3.06 -0.36 22.41
C ARG A 62 -2.00 0.31 21.52
N VAL A 63 -2.25 1.56 21.13
CA VAL A 63 -1.32 2.45 20.41
C VAL A 63 -1.29 3.82 21.08
N GLY A 64 -0.20 4.58 20.94
CA GLY A 64 -0.09 5.90 21.57
C GLY A 64 -0.95 6.98 20.91
N ASP A 65 -1.27 8.04 21.65
CA ASP A 65 -1.94 9.25 21.13
C ASP A 65 -0.97 10.19 20.38
N GLU A 66 -0.25 9.63 19.41
CA GLU A 66 0.76 10.34 18.62
C GLU A 66 0.76 9.89 17.14
N HIS A 67 1.69 10.42 16.34
CA HIS A 67 1.69 10.24 14.88
C HIS A 67 1.88 8.78 14.45
N ASN A 68 2.68 7.98 15.17
CA ASN A 68 2.87 6.57 14.89
C ASN A 68 1.61 5.77 15.22
N GLY A 69 0.93 6.06 16.33
CA GLY A 69 -0.34 5.43 16.67
C GLY A 69 -1.45 5.74 15.66
N ARG A 70 -1.55 6.99 15.21
CA ARG A 70 -2.44 7.36 14.09
C ARG A 70 -2.06 6.65 12.80
N PHE A 71 -0.77 6.61 12.46
CA PHE A 71 -0.26 5.90 11.28
C PHE A 71 -0.65 4.41 11.28
N LEU A 72 -0.51 3.71 12.42
CA LEU A 72 -0.88 2.30 12.54
C LEU A 72 -2.40 2.10 12.38
N ARG A 73 -3.20 2.89 13.10
CA ARG A 73 -4.67 2.85 13.01
C ARG A 73 -5.14 3.07 11.58
N GLU A 74 -4.66 4.13 10.94
CA GLU A 74 -5.06 4.45 9.57
C GLU A 74 -4.57 3.40 8.58
N THR A 75 -3.39 2.81 8.78
CA THR A 75 -2.87 1.75 7.91
C THR A 75 -3.70 0.48 8.01
N LEU A 76 -4.08 0.08 9.23
CA LEU A 76 -5.00 -1.04 9.48
C LEU A 76 -6.39 -0.78 8.90
N ASN A 77 -6.98 0.40 9.15
CA ASN A 77 -8.28 0.77 8.59
C ASN A 77 -8.28 0.76 7.06
N ARG A 78 -7.23 1.29 6.42
CA ARG A 78 -7.08 1.26 4.95
C ARG A 78 -6.97 -0.16 4.40
N ALA A 79 -6.45 -1.10 5.17
CA ALA A 79 -6.40 -2.52 4.79
C ALA A 79 -7.74 -3.25 5.00
N GLY A 80 -8.72 -2.60 5.65
CA GLY A 80 -10.01 -3.21 6.00
C GLY A 80 -10.05 -3.89 7.36
N VAL A 81 -9.04 -3.69 8.21
CA VAL A 81 -9.01 -4.23 9.58
C VAL A 81 -9.90 -3.39 10.48
N ASP A 82 -10.74 -4.03 11.29
CA ASP A 82 -11.48 -3.38 12.36
C ASP A 82 -10.52 -2.91 13.47
N THR A 83 -10.52 -1.59 13.74
CA THR A 83 -9.67 -0.96 14.77
C THR A 83 -10.49 -0.43 15.94
N GLU A 84 -11.71 -0.93 16.15
CA GLU A 84 -12.60 -0.49 17.24
C GLU A 84 -11.93 -0.71 18.61
N TYR A 85 -11.22 -1.83 18.78
CA TYR A 85 -10.47 -2.18 19.99
C TYR A 85 -8.95 -2.03 19.84
N LEU A 86 -8.52 -1.26 18.84
CA LEU A 86 -7.18 -0.65 18.88
C LEU A 86 -7.29 0.58 19.78
N ILE A 87 -6.94 0.46 21.05
CA ILE A 87 -7.20 1.48 22.07
C ILE A 87 -6.11 2.56 22.01
N THR A 88 -6.49 3.84 22.10
CA THR A 88 -5.53 4.94 22.20
C THR A 88 -5.07 5.13 23.65
N ASP A 89 -3.80 4.85 23.94
CA ASP A 89 -3.14 5.12 25.21
C ASP A 89 -2.59 6.56 25.22
N LYS A 90 -3.10 7.38 26.15
CA LYS A 90 -2.68 8.79 26.32
C LYS A 90 -1.41 8.96 27.17
N SER A 91 -0.93 7.89 27.79
CA SER A 91 0.18 7.91 28.74
C SER A 91 1.47 7.32 28.16
N ARG A 92 1.39 6.53 27.08
CA ARG A 92 2.52 5.81 26.50
C ARG A 92 2.63 6.03 25.00
N LEU A 93 3.86 5.97 24.50
CA LEU A 93 4.15 6.02 23.08
C LEU A 93 3.92 4.66 22.42
N THR A 94 3.63 4.68 21.12
CA THR A 94 3.61 3.48 20.27
C THR A 94 4.99 2.83 20.24
N ALA A 95 5.03 1.49 20.29
CA ALA A 95 6.29 0.74 20.20
C ALA A 95 6.99 0.95 18.86
N LEU A 96 8.32 0.94 18.89
CA LEU A 96 9.17 1.06 17.70
C LEU A 96 10.13 -0.13 17.60
N VAL A 97 10.40 -0.57 16.39
CA VAL A 97 11.47 -1.52 16.09
C VAL A 97 12.38 -0.91 15.03
N MET A 98 13.66 -0.78 15.34
CA MET A 98 14.68 -0.41 14.35
C MET A 98 15.34 -1.68 13.87
N LEU A 99 15.47 -1.85 12.56
CA LEU A 99 16.02 -3.08 12.03
C LEU A 99 16.76 -2.89 10.69
N GLY A 100 17.79 -3.72 10.49
CA GLY A 100 18.62 -3.75 9.30
C GLY A 100 18.55 -5.09 8.58
N ILE A 101 19.00 -5.07 7.32
CA ILE A 101 19.17 -6.25 6.48
C ILE A 101 20.65 -6.28 6.12
N LYS A 102 21.44 -7.08 6.85
CA LYS A 102 22.89 -7.15 6.64
C LYS A 102 23.25 -8.13 5.53
N ASP A 103 22.60 -9.29 5.52
CA ASP A 103 22.70 -10.30 4.46
C ASP A 103 21.48 -11.24 4.55
N GLN A 104 21.54 -12.42 3.93
CA GLN A 104 20.43 -13.37 3.89
C GLN A 104 20.16 -14.05 5.24
N GLU A 105 21.09 -13.97 6.19
CA GLU A 105 21.04 -14.67 7.48
C GLU A 105 21.05 -13.70 8.67
N THR A 106 21.58 -12.50 8.48
CA THR A 106 21.83 -11.51 9.53
C THR A 106 20.87 -10.32 9.44
N PHE A 107 20.03 -10.18 10.46
CA PHE A 107 18.99 -9.16 10.54
C PHE A 107 19.08 -8.43 11.88
N PRO A 108 19.92 -7.39 12.03
CA PRO A 108 20.02 -6.63 13.26
C PRO A 108 18.70 -5.96 13.60
N LEU A 109 18.22 -6.09 14.84
CA LEU A 109 17.01 -5.42 15.28
C LEU A 109 17.02 -5.04 16.77
N ILE A 110 16.39 -3.90 17.07
CA ILE A 110 16.30 -3.31 18.41
C ILE A 110 14.84 -3.00 18.70
N PHE A 111 14.34 -3.48 19.83
CA PHE A 111 12.96 -3.25 20.29
C PHE A 111 12.91 -2.09 21.28
N TYR A 112 12.30 -0.97 20.89
CA TYR A 112 11.93 0.12 21.80
C TYR A 112 10.55 -0.17 22.37
N ARG A 113 10.50 -1.09 23.35
CA ARG A 113 9.24 -1.71 23.83
C ARG A 113 9.13 -1.90 25.34
N ASP A 114 9.96 -1.24 26.15
CA ASP A 114 9.93 -1.39 27.62
C ASP A 114 8.65 -0.77 28.25
N ASN A 115 8.34 0.49 27.92
CA ASN A 115 7.14 1.21 28.40
C ASN A 115 6.31 1.77 27.22
N CYS A 116 5.84 0.90 26.35
CA CYS A 116 5.03 1.26 25.19
C CYS A 116 3.55 0.92 25.38
N ALA A 117 2.71 1.47 24.50
CA ALA A 117 1.25 1.33 24.57
C ALA A 117 0.79 -0.14 24.52
N ASP A 118 1.31 -0.98 23.61
CA ASP A 118 0.82 -2.35 23.45
C ASP A 118 1.10 -3.24 24.68
N MET A 119 2.19 -2.98 25.40
CA MET A 119 2.53 -3.66 26.67
C MET A 119 1.63 -3.27 27.84
N ALA A 120 0.85 -2.19 27.71
CA ALA A 120 -0.09 -1.74 28.72
C ALA A 120 -1.47 -2.38 28.61
N LEU A 121 -1.67 -3.36 27.72
CA LEU A 121 -2.92 -4.09 27.63
C LEU A 121 -3.19 -4.88 28.92
N THR A 122 -4.42 -4.79 29.41
CA THR A 122 -4.87 -5.38 30.68
C THR A 122 -6.17 -6.17 30.50
N PRO A 123 -6.56 -7.02 31.46
CA PRO A 123 -7.86 -7.68 31.44
C PRO A 123 -9.06 -6.73 31.30
N ASP A 124 -8.98 -5.50 31.79
CA ASP A 124 -10.09 -4.53 31.74
C ASP A 124 -10.35 -4.01 30.32
N ASP A 125 -9.38 -4.14 29.42
CA ASP A 125 -9.53 -3.80 28.01
C ASP A 125 -10.29 -4.88 27.21
N ILE A 126 -10.50 -6.05 27.81
CA ILE A 126 -11.09 -7.20 27.13
C ILE A 126 -12.62 -7.21 27.34
N SER A 127 -13.34 -6.86 26.28
CA SER A 127 -14.80 -6.92 26.22
C SER A 127 -15.29 -8.30 25.77
N GLU A 128 -16.12 -8.95 26.59
CA GLU A 128 -16.72 -10.25 26.26
C GLU A 128 -17.59 -10.19 25.00
N GLU A 129 -18.39 -9.13 24.85
CA GLU A 129 -19.24 -8.92 23.68
C GLU A 129 -18.42 -8.78 22.39
N TYR A 130 -17.31 -8.04 22.43
CA TYR A 130 -16.45 -7.87 21.26
C TYR A 130 -15.78 -9.19 20.87
N ILE A 131 -15.25 -9.94 21.84
CA ILE A 131 -14.70 -11.28 21.58
C ILE A 131 -15.78 -12.19 20.97
N ALA A 132 -17.00 -12.17 21.52
CA ALA A 132 -18.12 -12.97 21.01
C ALA A 132 -18.55 -12.58 19.58
N SER A 133 -18.15 -11.41 19.06
CA SER A 133 -18.48 -10.95 17.70
C SER A 133 -17.67 -11.63 16.59
N SER A 134 -16.63 -12.40 16.94
CA SER A 134 -15.73 -13.08 15.99
C SER A 134 -15.97 -14.59 15.89
N ARG A 135 -15.48 -15.21 14.81
CA ARG A 135 -15.38 -16.68 14.63
C ARG A 135 -14.13 -17.24 15.29
N ALA A 136 -13.06 -16.45 15.35
CA ALA A 136 -11.78 -16.88 15.89
C ALA A 136 -11.01 -15.79 16.65
N LEU A 137 -10.10 -16.24 17.51
CA LEU A 137 -9.09 -15.43 18.19
C LEU A 137 -7.69 -15.95 17.83
N ALA A 138 -6.85 -15.08 17.27
CA ALA A 138 -5.45 -15.37 16.95
C ALA A 138 -4.54 -14.61 17.92
N VAL A 139 -3.70 -15.34 18.64
CA VAL A 139 -2.79 -14.84 19.69
C VAL A 139 -1.34 -15.03 19.23
N THR A 140 -0.47 -14.06 19.51
CA THR A 140 0.98 -14.21 19.35
C THR A 140 1.66 -14.42 20.71
N GLY A 141 2.57 -15.39 20.79
CA GLY A 141 3.16 -15.83 22.05
C GLY A 141 4.00 -14.77 22.76
N THR A 142 4.51 -13.75 22.06
CA THR A 142 5.14 -12.56 22.67
C THR A 142 4.26 -11.92 23.75
N HIS A 143 2.93 -11.90 23.61
CA HIS A 143 2.05 -11.30 24.63
C HIS A 143 1.85 -12.16 25.87
N LEU A 144 2.35 -13.40 25.87
CA LEU A 144 2.38 -14.26 27.05
C LEU A 144 3.60 -13.98 27.94
N SER A 145 4.60 -13.21 27.47
CA SER A 145 5.87 -13.01 28.19
C SER A 145 5.81 -12.06 29.38
N HIS A 146 4.75 -11.26 29.51
CA HIS A 146 4.57 -10.31 30.59
C HIS A 146 3.24 -10.52 31.33
N ALA A 147 3.23 -10.38 32.65
CA ALA A 147 2.10 -10.76 33.50
C ALA A 147 0.78 -10.07 33.10
N ASN A 148 0.81 -8.76 32.81
CA ASN A 148 -0.39 -7.99 32.45
C ASN A 148 -0.98 -8.42 31.09
N THR A 149 -0.15 -8.49 30.06
CA THR A 149 -0.59 -8.90 28.72
C THR A 149 -1.01 -10.36 28.71
N ARG A 150 -0.33 -11.23 29.46
CA ARG A 150 -0.70 -12.63 29.65
C ARG A 150 -2.09 -12.75 30.29
N ALA A 151 -2.37 -11.97 31.33
CA ALA A 151 -3.69 -11.97 31.97
C ALA A 151 -4.80 -11.49 31.01
N ALA A 152 -4.52 -10.48 30.18
CA ALA A 152 -5.45 -10.00 29.15
C ALA A 152 -5.75 -11.10 28.10
N VAL A 153 -4.70 -11.77 27.59
CA VAL A 153 -4.83 -12.88 26.64
C VAL A 153 -5.64 -14.03 27.25
N LEU A 154 -5.39 -14.40 28.50
CA LEU A 154 -6.14 -15.48 29.16
C LEU A 154 -7.62 -15.14 29.32
N LYS A 155 -7.97 -13.89 29.67
CA LYS A 155 -9.36 -13.44 29.71
C LYS A 155 -10.03 -13.49 28.34
N ALA A 156 -9.31 -13.11 27.28
CA ALA A 156 -9.81 -13.21 25.91
C ALA A 156 -10.05 -14.67 25.48
N LEU A 157 -9.15 -15.60 25.83
CA LEU A 157 -9.30 -17.03 25.57
C LEU A 157 -10.45 -17.65 26.36
N GLU A 158 -10.67 -17.21 27.60
CA GLU A 158 -11.82 -17.61 28.40
C GLU A 158 -13.14 -17.24 27.70
N TYR A 159 -13.27 -15.98 27.27
CA TYR A 159 -14.45 -15.53 26.52
C TYR A 159 -14.60 -16.25 25.18
N ALA A 160 -13.49 -16.44 24.44
CA ALA A 160 -13.50 -17.19 23.19
C ALA A 160 -14.07 -18.60 23.38
N ARG A 161 -13.64 -19.32 24.45
CA ARG A 161 -14.17 -20.65 24.80
C ARG A 161 -15.65 -20.63 25.14
N ARG A 162 -16.10 -19.67 25.97
CA ARG A 162 -17.52 -19.54 26.36
C ARG A 162 -18.43 -19.37 25.14
N HIS A 163 -17.95 -18.67 24.12
CA HIS A 163 -18.70 -18.37 22.90
C HIS A 163 -18.38 -19.30 21.71
N GLY A 164 -17.59 -20.35 21.94
CA GLY A 164 -17.29 -21.38 20.93
C GLY A 164 -16.43 -20.89 19.76
N LEU A 165 -15.58 -19.89 19.97
CA LEU A 165 -14.63 -19.41 18.95
C LEU A 165 -13.52 -20.44 18.72
N ARG A 166 -13.02 -20.49 17.49
CA ARG A 166 -11.73 -21.14 17.20
C ARG A 166 -10.59 -20.30 17.77
N THR A 167 -9.54 -20.93 18.27
CA THR A 167 -8.40 -20.25 18.90
C THR A 167 -7.10 -20.70 18.26
N ALA A 168 -6.26 -19.76 17.86
CA ALA A 168 -4.99 -20.02 17.22
C ALA A 168 -3.84 -19.31 17.94
N LEU A 169 -2.72 -20.01 18.12
CA LEU A 169 -1.48 -19.46 18.66
C LEU A 169 -0.41 -19.49 17.56
N ASP A 170 0.17 -18.34 17.24
CA ASP A 170 1.53 -18.29 16.70
C ASP A 170 2.48 -18.19 17.89
N ILE A 171 3.41 -19.13 18.04
CA ILE A 171 4.30 -19.18 19.20
C ILE A 171 5.15 -17.90 19.30
N ASP A 172 5.50 -17.25 18.16
CA ASP A 172 6.23 -15.97 18.07
C ASP A 172 7.25 -15.78 19.20
N TYR A 173 8.26 -16.65 19.25
CA TYR A 173 9.24 -16.64 20.32
C TYR A 173 10.39 -15.68 20.04
N ARG A 174 10.68 -14.79 21.00
CA ARG A 174 11.79 -13.84 20.95
C ARG A 174 12.48 -13.78 22.32
N PRO A 175 13.66 -14.40 22.49
CA PRO A 175 14.36 -14.46 23.78
C PRO A 175 14.44 -13.12 24.54
N VAL A 176 14.73 -12.03 23.84
CA VAL A 176 14.79 -10.68 24.43
C VAL A 176 13.49 -10.22 25.07
N LEU A 177 12.34 -10.55 24.46
CA LEU A 177 11.01 -10.16 24.96
C LEU A 177 10.58 -11.03 26.15
N TRP A 178 11.28 -12.14 26.40
CA TRP A 178 11.15 -12.99 27.57
C TRP A 178 12.25 -12.73 28.61
N GLY A 179 13.08 -11.69 28.41
CA GLY A 179 14.13 -11.28 29.35
C GLY A 179 15.32 -12.23 29.43
N LEU A 180 15.56 -13.03 28.38
CA LEU A 180 16.66 -14.00 28.34
C LEU A 180 17.96 -13.42 27.75
N THR A 181 17.90 -12.22 27.17
CA THR A 181 19.05 -11.49 26.61
C THR A 181 19.04 -10.03 27.06
N SER A 182 20.10 -9.29 26.71
CA SER A 182 20.14 -7.85 26.93
C SER A 182 19.11 -7.12 26.05
N LEU A 183 18.63 -5.95 26.48
CA LEU A 183 17.62 -5.17 25.75
C LEU A 183 18.00 -4.84 24.29
N GLY A 184 19.30 -4.74 23.98
CA GLY A 184 19.80 -4.46 22.64
C GLY A 184 19.90 -5.68 21.71
N ASP A 185 19.76 -6.89 22.24
CA ASP A 185 19.89 -8.12 21.46
C ASP A 185 18.52 -8.59 20.96
N GLY A 186 18.02 -7.97 19.89
CA GLY A 186 16.83 -8.44 19.20
C GLY A 186 17.08 -9.52 18.15
N GLU A 187 18.35 -9.81 17.86
CA GLU A 187 18.80 -10.70 16.78
C GLU A 187 18.68 -12.18 17.15
N THR A 188 19.04 -12.52 18.39
CA THR A 188 19.03 -13.89 18.87
C THR A 188 17.62 -14.49 18.76
N ARG A 189 17.49 -15.56 17.97
CA ARG A 189 16.20 -16.21 17.68
C ARG A 189 15.83 -17.32 18.64
N PHE A 190 16.81 -17.92 19.30
CA PHE A 190 16.57 -19.07 20.17
C PHE A 190 17.51 -19.10 21.37
N ILE A 191 16.93 -19.33 22.55
CA ILE A 191 17.60 -19.68 23.80
C ILE A 191 16.68 -20.68 24.52
N GLU A 192 17.24 -21.80 24.99
CA GLU A 192 16.49 -22.76 25.79
C GLU A 192 16.11 -22.17 27.16
N SER A 193 14.89 -22.39 27.62
CA SER A 193 14.45 -21.90 28.93
C SER A 193 13.30 -22.73 29.49
N GLY A 194 13.60 -23.58 30.48
CA GLY A 194 12.60 -24.38 31.19
C GLY A 194 11.42 -23.57 31.74
N PRO A 195 11.63 -22.41 32.40
CA PRO A 195 10.54 -21.56 32.84
C PRO A 195 9.62 -21.07 31.71
N VAL A 196 10.18 -20.70 30.55
CA VAL A 196 9.38 -20.29 29.39
C VAL A 196 8.62 -21.48 28.81
N THR A 197 9.27 -22.65 28.68
CA THR A 197 8.63 -23.90 28.27
C THR A 197 7.42 -24.22 29.15
N SER A 198 7.56 -24.19 30.48
CA SER A 198 6.46 -24.46 31.41
C SER A 198 5.31 -23.46 31.22
N GLN A 199 5.61 -22.17 31.12
CA GLN A 199 4.59 -21.13 30.92
C GLN A 199 3.82 -21.29 29.60
N LEU A 200 4.49 -21.70 28.53
CA LEU A 200 3.85 -22.00 27.25
C LEU A 200 2.96 -23.24 27.40
N GLN A 201 3.49 -24.35 27.93
CA GLN A 201 2.76 -25.61 28.08
C GLN A 201 1.48 -25.48 28.93
N GLU A 202 1.48 -24.60 29.94
CA GLU A 202 0.29 -24.28 30.73
C GLU A 202 -0.88 -23.77 29.89
N VAL A 203 -0.64 -23.10 28.75
CA VAL A 203 -1.70 -22.46 27.96
C VAL A 203 -1.97 -23.16 26.63
N LEU A 204 -1.13 -24.08 26.17
CA LEU A 204 -1.29 -24.75 24.86
C LEU A 204 -2.64 -25.47 24.71
N HIS A 205 -3.20 -26.00 25.80
CA HIS A 205 -4.51 -26.67 25.82
C HIS A 205 -5.70 -25.71 25.59
N LEU A 206 -5.46 -24.39 25.61
CA LEU A 206 -6.47 -23.37 25.35
C LEU A 206 -6.69 -23.14 23.85
N PHE A 207 -5.84 -23.68 22.99
CA PHE A 207 -5.83 -23.42 21.54
C PHE A 207 -6.37 -24.60 20.72
N ASN A 208 -6.97 -24.32 19.57
CA ASN A 208 -7.34 -25.31 18.55
C ASN A 208 -6.26 -25.49 17.48
N LEU A 209 -5.43 -24.47 17.27
CA LEU A 209 -4.34 -24.44 16.29
C LEU A 209 -3.09 -23.84 16.94
N VAL A 210 -1.95 -24.50 16.82
CA VAL A 210 -0.64 -24.00 17.27
C VAL A 210 0.31 -24.02 16.09
N VAL A 211 0.91 -22.87 15.79
CA VAL A 211 1.79 -22.64 14.65
C VAL A 211 3.14 -22.16 15.15
N GLY A 212 4.22 -22.71 14.59
CA GLY A 212 5.58 -22.36 14.99
C GLY A 212 6.63 -22.85 14.00
N THR A 213 7.82 -22.25 13.99
CA THR A 213 9.01 -22.84 13.38
C THR A 213 9.51 -24.01 14.20
N GLU A 214 10.50 -24.74 13.69
CA GLU A 214 11.14 -25.81 14.46
C GLU A 214 11.67 -25.29 15.80
N GLU A 215 12.37 -24.15 15.82
CA GLU A 215 12.90 -23.51 17.02
C GLU A 215 11.80 -23.03 17.98
N GLU A 216 10.67 -22.54 17.45
CA GLU A 216 9.51 -22.15 18.25
C GLU A 216 8.84 -23.38 18.90
N PHE A 217 8.79 -24.52 18.19
CA PHE A 217 8.38 -25.77 18.80
C PHE A 217 9.41 -26.31 19.80
N HIS A 218 10.71 -26.09 19.59
CA HIS A 218 11.75 -26.48 20.54
C HIS A 218 11.55 -25.84 21.90
N ILE A 219 11.28 -24.52 21.94
CA ILE A 219 11.02 -23.83 23.21
C ILE A 219 9.69 -24.26 23.85
N ALA A 220 8.64 -24.47 23.05
CA ALA A 220 7.35 -24.92 23.56
C ALA A 220 7.38 -26.37 24.08
N GLY A 221 8.22 -27.22 23.48
CA GLY A 221 8.38 -28.64 23.82
C GLY A 221 9.50 -28.93 24.81
N GLY A 222 10.42 -28.00 25.05
CA GLY A 222 11.57 -28.19 25.94
C GLY A 222 12.61 -29.17 25.40
N SER A 223 12.83 -29.20 24.09
CA SER A 223 13.79 -30.08 23.42
C SER A 223 14.27 -29.42 22.12
N THR A 224 15.55 -29.54 21.80
CA THR A 224 16.12 -29.08 20.52
C THR A 224 16.00 -30.11 19.39
N ASP A 225 15.55 -31.34 19.70
CA ASP A 225 15.07 -32.28 18.69
C ASP A 225 13.60 -31.98 18.34
N THR A 226 13.33 -31.67 17.06
CA THR A 226 12.00 -31.20 16.62
C THR A 226 10.88 -32.21 16.86
N LEU A 227 11.09 -33.50 16.57
CA LEU A 227 10.05 -34.52 16.76
C LEU A 227 9.76 -34.75 18.25
N THR A 228 10.79 -34.79 19.09
CA THR A 228 10.64 -34.87 20.55
C THR A 228 9.93 -33.64 21.10
N ALA A 229 10.28 -32.44 20.64
CA ALA A 229 9.61 -31.21 21.06
C ALA A 229 8.12 -31.21 20.68
N LEU A 230 7.79 -31.62 19.44
CA LEU A 230 6.41 -31.79 18.98
C LEU A 230 5.64 -32.82 19.81
N LYS A 231 6.26 -33.95 20.16
CA LYS A 231 5.67 -34.97 21.07
C LYS A 231 5.36 -34.38 22.44
N ASN A 232 6.28 -33.61 23.00
CA ASN A 232 6.07 -32.94 24.30
C ASN A 232 4.94 -31.91 24.22
N VAL A 233 4.87 -31.12 23.14
CA VAL A 233 3.75 -30.21 22.88
C VAL A 233 2.43 -30.96 22.75
N ARG A 234 2.39 -32.06 22.01
CA ARG A 234 1.20 -32.92 21.87
C ARG A 234 0.71 -33.46 23.21
N ASN A 235 1.60 -33.75 24.17
CA ASN A 235 1.18 -34.15 25.52
C ASN A 235 0.45 -33.04 26.29
N ALA A 236 0.68 -31.77 25.94
CA ALA A 236 0.04 -30.62 26.56
C ALA A 236 -1.23 -30.15 25.82
N THR A 237 -1.46 -30.56 24.56
CA THR A 237 -2.61 -30.05 23.78
C THR A 237 -3.14 -31.01 22.71
N LYS A 238 -4.45 -30.89 22.43
CA LYS A 238 -5.13 -31.54 21.31
C LYS A 238 -5.21 -30.65 20.05
N ALA A 239 -4.59 -29.47 20.07
CA ALA A 239 -4.57 -28.56 18.92
C ALA A 239 -3.95 -29.22 17.68
N THR A 240 -4.37 -28.82 16.49
CA THR A 240 -3.58 -29.12 15.29
C THR A 240 -2.27 -28.35 15.37
N LEU A 241 -1.15 -29.03 15.14
CA LEU A 241 0.18 -28.39 15.12
C LEU A 241 0.58 -28.15 13.66
N VAL A 242 0.98 -26.93 13.33
CA VAL A 242 1.54 -26.59 12.02
C VAL A 242 2.98 -26.14 12.21
N CYS A 243 3.92 -26.99 11.78
CA CYS A 243 5.35 -26.72 11.92
C CYS A 243 5.91 -26.18 10.60
N LYS A 244 6.40 -24.93 10.65
CA LYS A 244 7.09 -24.22 9.57
C LYS A 244 8.52 -24.76 9.48
N ARG A 245 8.92 -25.27 8.32
CA ARG A 245 10.24 -25.88 8.06
C ARG A 245 11.06 -25.07 7.06
N GLY A 246 10.98 -23.74 7.19
CA GLY A 246 11.65 -22.78 6.32
C GLY A 246 11.40 -23.04 4.83
N PRO A 247 12.45 -23.15 3.98
CA PRO A 247 12.30 -23.29 2.53
C PRO A 247 11.66 -24.63 2.11
N MET A 248 11.61 -25.63 3.00
CA MET A 248 10.94 -26.91 2.71
C MET A 248 9.40 -26.76 2.68
N GLY A 249 8.87 -25.70 3.30
CA GLY A 249 7.43 -25.47 3.46
C GLY A 249 6.97 -25.78 4.88
N CYS A 250 5.90 -26.54 5.04
CA CYS A 250 5.34 -26.85 6.36
C CYS A 250 4.74 -28.26 6.45
N VAL A 251 4.46 -28.68 7.67
CA VAL A 251 3.73 -29.92 7.97
C VAL A 251 2.52 -29.62 8.85
N VAL A 252 1.50 -30.47 8.74
CA VAL A 252 0.29 -30.40 9.58
C VAL A 252 0.16 -31.71 10.36
N LEU A 253 -0.03 -31.58 11.67
CA LEU A 253 -0.07 -32.71 12.61
C LEU A 253 -1.35 -32.62 13.44
N GLU A 254 -2.39 -33.35 13.03
CA GLU A 254 -3.70 -33.34 13.69
C GLU A 254 -3.77 -34.34 14.86
N GLY A 255 -2.97 -35.41 14.82
CA GLY A 255 -2.96 -36.49 15.80
C GLY A 255 -1.59 -36.72 16.43
N ASP A 256 -1.30 -37.99 16.69
CA ASP A 256 -0.02 -38.43 17.25
C ASP A 256 1.15 -38.03 16.37
N ILE A 257 2.28 -37.75 17.00
CA ILE A 257 3.49 -37.30 16.33
C ILE A 257 4.33 -38.54 15.97
N PRO A 258 4.65 -38.77 14.69
CA PRO A 258 5.39 -39.95 14.28
C PRO A 258 6.86 -39.92 14.74
N ASP A 259 7.52 -41.07 14.62
CA ASP A 259 8.94 -41.22 14.94
C ASP A 259 9.88 -40.75 13.81
N SER A 260 9.35 -40.50 12.61
CA SER A 260 10.11 -40.03 11.44
C SER A 260 9.33 -39.03 10.59
N TRP A 261 10.06 -38.08 10.01
CA TRP A 261 9.54 -37.11 9.03
C TRP A 261 9.03 -37.76 7.74
N ASP A 262 9.53 -38.94 7.37
CA ASP A 262 9.10 -39.64 6.15
C ASP A 262 7.62 -40.05 6.19
N GLN A 263 7.04 -40.06 7.38
CA GLN A 263 5.63 -40.40 7.61
C GLN A 263 4.72 -39.17 7.61
N VAL A 264 5.27 -37.96 7.48
CA VAL A 264 4.53 -36.71 7.55
C VAL A 264 4.49 -36.08 6.15
N PRO A 265 3.30 -35.93 5.53
CA PRO A 265 3.18 -35.25 4.26
C PRO A 265 3.71 -33.81 4.35
N LEU A 266 4.75 -33.51 3.57
CA LEU A 266 5.30 -32.16 3.46
C LEU A 266 4.47 -31.34 2.49
N GLN A 267 3.95 -30.21 2.96
CA GLN A 267 3.35 -29.20 2.11
C GLN A 267 4.48 -28.32 1.57
N GLN A 268 4.84 -28.53 0.31
CA GLN A 268 6.05 -27.95 -0.28
C GLN A 268 6.05 -26.41 -0.27
N GLY A 269 7.22 -25.86 0.02
CA GLY A 269 7.47 -24.42 -0.03
C GLY A 269 7.51 -23.86 -1.45
N VAL A 270 7.52 -22.54 -1.55
CA VAL A 270 7.63 -21.79 -2.80
C VAL A 270 9.05 -21.25 -2.93
N ARG A 271 9.67 -21.44 -4.09
CA ARG A 271 11.04 -20.98 -4.36
C ARG A 271 11.06 -19.49 -4.67
N VAL A 272 11.83 -18.74 -3.91
CA VAL A 272 12.10 -17.30 -4.10
C VAL A 272 13.55 -16.98 -3.75
N GLU A 273 14.05 -15.83 -4.17
CA GLU A 273 15.28 -15.27 -3.62
C GLU A 273 14.98 -14.44 -2.38
N VAL A 274 15.66 -14.76 -1.28
CA VAL A 274 15.43 -14.13 0.02
C VAL A 274 16.12 -12.78 0.03
N LEU A 275 15.33 -11.73 0.23
CA LEU A 275 15.79 -10.38 0.55
C LEU A 275 15.73 -10.14 2.06
N ASN A 276 14.64 -10.57 2.70
CA ASN A 276 14.39 -10.33 4.11
C ASN A 276 13.53 -11.43 4.73
N VAL A 277 14.01 -12.13 5.77
CA VAL A 277 13.23 -13.21 6.41
C VAL A 277 12.18 -12.71 7.42
N LEU A 278 12.24 -11.43 7.82
CA LEU A 278 11.31 -10.85 8.78
C LEU A 278 9.90 -10.77 8.18
N GLY A 279 8.92 -11.29 8.93
CA GLY A 279 7.51 -11.24 8.53
C GLY A 279 7.00 -12.46 7.77
N ALA A 280 7.88 -13.41 7.42
CA ALA A 280 7.50 -14.66 6.75
C ALA A 280 6.44 -15.44 7.55
N GLY A 281 6.64 -15.54 8.86
CA GLY A 281 5.73 -16.22 9.78
C GLY A 281 4.35 -15.57 9.85
N ASP A 282 4.30 -14.24 9.92
CA ASP A 282 3.03 -13.49 10.00
C ASP A 282 2.23 -13.60 8.69
N ALA A 283 2.92 -13.55 7.54
CA ALA A 283 2.32 -13.74 6.23
C ALA A 283 1.84 -15.18 6.03
N PHE A 284 2.64 -16.16 6.46
CA PHE A 284 2.26 -17.57 6.49
C PHE A 284 0.99 -17.76 7.32
N MET A 285 0.95 -17.21 8.54
CA MET A 285 -0.20 -17.29 9.42
C MET A 285 -1.44 -16.65 8.78
N SER A 286 -1.28 -15.53 8.07
CA SER A 286 -2.38 -14.88 7.35
C SER A 286 -2.97 -15.75 6.25
N GLY A 287 -2.13 -16.39 5.43
CA GLY A 287 -2.57 -17.34 4.41
C GLY A 287 -3.18 -18.61 5.00
N LEU A 288 -2.60 -19.14 6.08
CA LEU A 288 -3.13 -20.30 6.79
C LEU A 288 -4.53 -20.04 7.34
N LEU A 289 -4.72 -18.89 8.01
CA LEU A 289 -6.00 -18.50 8.59
C LEU A 289 -7.08 -18.28 7.52
N ARG A 290 -6.72 -17.78 6.32
CA ARG A 290 -7.65 -17.70 5.19
C ARG A 290 -8.26 -19.07 4.89
N GLY A 291 -7.44 -20.09 4.63
CA GLY A 291 -7.93 -21.43 4.31
C GLY A 291 -8.56 -22.15 5.50
N TRP A 292 -7.96 -22.04 6.68
CA TRP A 292 -8.42 -22.73 7.89
C TRP A 292 -9.77 -22.23 8.39
N LEU A 293 -9.99 -20.91 8.39
CA LEU A 293 -11.28 -20.37 8.84
C LEU A 293 -12.38 -20.68 7.83
N ASN A 294 -12.09 -20.67 6.53
CA ASN A 294 -13.06 -21.00 5.47
C ASN A 294 -13.25 -22.50 5.24
N ASP A 295 -12.64 -23.36 6.05
CA ASP A 295 -12.74 -24.83 5.96
C ASP A 295 -12.35 -25.37 4.57
N GLU A 296 -11.36 -24.77 3.93
CA GLU A 296 -10.90 -25.12 2.56
C GLU A 296 -9.96 -26.34 2.53
N GLY A 297 -9.68 -26.95 3.69
CA GLY A 297 -8.78 -28.09 3.85
C GLY A 297 -7.31 -27.69 4.01
N TRP A 298 -6.52 -28.59 4.63
CA TRP A 298 -5.12 -28.32 4.98
C TRP A 298 -4.21 -28.12 3.77
N GLU A 299 -4.41 -28.87 2.69
CA GLU A 299 -3.65 -28.68 1.46
C GLU A 299 -3.79 -27.25 0.95
N GLN A 300 -5.02 -26.75 0.81
CA GLN A 300 -5.26 -25.40 0.32
C GLN A 300 -4.80 -24.32 1.32
N ALA A 301 -5.05 -24.51 2.61
CA ALA A 301 -4.60 -23.59 3.65
C ALA A 301 -3.07 -23.46 3.69
N CYS A 302 -2.34 -24.59 3.58
CA CYS A 302 -0.89 -24.59 3.52
C CYS A 302 -0.34 -24.05 2.19
N ARG A 303 -1.04 -24.24 1.06
CA ARG A 303 -0.70 -23.58 -0.21
C ARG A 303 -0.74 -22.06 -0.09
N TYR A 304 -1.79 -21.51 0.53
CA TYR A 304 -1.85 -20.08 0.83
C TYR A 304 -0.72 -19.66 1.78
N ALA A 305 -0.53 -20.38 2.87
CA ALA A 305 0.45 -20.07 3.89
C ALA A 305 1.89 -20.03 3.34
N ASN A 306 2.31 -21.10 2.64
CA ASN A 306 3.64 -21.20 2.04
C ASN A 306 3.88 -20.10 0.99
N ALA A 307 2.90 -19.82 0.14
CA ALA A 307 3.02 -18.78 -0.88
C ALA A 307 3.07 -17.37 -0.29
N CYS A 308 2.23 -17.05 0.72
CA CYS A 308 2.30 -15.78 1.43
C CYS A 308 3.66 -15.58 2.12
N GLY A 309 4.15 -16.60 2.82
CA GLY A 309 5.46 -16.54 3.48
C GLY A 309 6.60 -16.31 2.49
N ALA A 310 6.60 -17.03 1.36
CA ALA A 310 7.64 -16.89 0.33
C ALA A 310 7.61 -15.52 -0.38
N LEU A 311 6.43 -15.00 -0.73
CA LEU A 311 6.31 -13.71 -1.42
C LEU A 311 6.73 -12.53 -0.55
N VAL A 312 6.56 -12.62 0.77
CA VAL A 312 7.04 -11.58 1.69
C VAL A 312 8.56 -11.57 1.77
N VAL A 313 9.21 -12.73 1.83
CA VAL A 313 10.66 -12.76 2.03
C VAL A 313 11.47 -12.30 0.82
N SER A 314 10.86 -12.19 -0.35
CA SER A 314 11.50 -11.63 -1.55
C SER A 314 11.43 -10.10 -1.64
N ARG A 315 10.81 -9.44 -0.65
CA ARG A 315 10.55 -8.00 -0.64
C ARG A 315 11.06 -7.35 0.65
N HIS A 316 11.14 -6.02 0.62
CA HIS A 316 11.84 -5.24 1.64
C HIS A 316 11.15 -5.26 3.02
N GLY A 317 9.85 -4.96 3.09
CA GLY A 317 9.10 -4.88 4.36
C GLY A 317 8.27 -6.12 4.65
N CYS A 318 7.63 -6.18 5.83
CA CYS A 318 6.67 -7.23 6.18
C CYS A 318 5.26 -6.92 5.65
N ALA A 319 4.46 -6.14 6.39
CA ALA A 319 3.09 -5.80 6.02
C ALA A 319 2.93 -5.28 4.57
N PRO A 320 3.72 -4.29 4.08
CA PRO A 320 3.54 -3.80 2.72
C PRO A 320 3.90 -4.81 1.63
N ALA A 321 4.66 -5.88 1.95
CA ALA A 321 5.04 -6.91 0.99
C ALA A 321 4.04 -8.06 0.89
N MET A 322 3.12 -8.17 1.85
CA MET A 322 2.15 -9.25 1.88
C MET A 322 1.32 -9.23 0.60
N PRO A 323 1.15 -10.39 -0.07
CA PRO A 323 0.40 -10.43 -1.30
C PRO A 323 -1.07 -10.11 -1.03
N THR A 324 -1.72 -9.39 -1.95
CA THR A 324 -3.17 -9.26 -1.90
C THR A 324 -3.84 -10.57 -2.30
N LYS A 325 -5.14 -10.70 -2.04
CA LYS A 325 -5.91 -11.86 -2.51
C LYS A 325 -5.76 -12.07 -4.03
N VAL A 326 -5.84 -10.99 -4.80
CA VAL A 326 -5.74 -11.02 -6.28
C VAL A 326 -4.37 -11.51 -6.72
N GLU A 327 -3.31 -10.96 -6.14
CA GLU A 327 -1.94 -11.36 -6.45
C GLU A 327 -1.68 -12.83 -6.10
N LEU A 328 -2.11 -13.26 -4.90
CA LEU A 328 -1.92 -14.63 -4.43
C LEU A 328 -2.67 -15.63 -5.31
N ASP A 329 -3.92 -15.33 -5.64
CA ASP A 329 -4.75 -16.23 -6.45
C ASP A 329 -4.23 -16.34 -7.89
N ASP A 330 -3.75 -15.24 -8.49
CA ASP A 330 -3.10 -15.25 -9.80
C ASP A 330 -1.83 -16.12 -9.80
N TYR A 331 -1.00 -15.99 -8.75
CA TYR A 331 0.18 -16.84 -8.59
C TYR A 331 -0.20 -18.31 -8.48
N LEU A 332 -1.13 -18.66 -7.59
CA LEU A 332 -1.49 -20.06 -7.33
C LEU A 332 -2.13 -20.77 -8.54
N GLN A 333 -2.78 -20.02 -9.44
CA GLN A 333 -3.29 -20.55 -10.71
C GLN A 333 -2.17 -20.86 -11.73
N ARG A 334 -1.02 -20.19 -11.61
CA ARG A 334 0.11 -20.30 -12.55
C ARG A 334 1.39 -20.83 -11.88
N ALA A 335 1.30 -21.37 -10.67
CA ALA A 335 2.48 -21.68 -9.85
C ALA A 335 3.47 -22.62 -10.56
N GLU A 336 2.98 -23.54 -11.39
CA GLU A 336 3.81 -24.46 -12.19
C GLU A 336 4.63 -23.73 -13.28
N SER A 337 4.08 -22.68 -13.89
CA SER A 337 4.75 -21.89 -14.92
C SER A 337 5.52 -20.69 -14.36
N VAL A 338 5.39 -20.41 -13.05
CA VAL A 338 6.06 -19.32 -12.34
C VAL A 338 6.90 -19.89 -11.18
N PRO A 339 8.04 -20.53 -11.48
CA PRO A 339 8.90 -21.12 -10.45
C PRO A 339 9.66 -20.08 -9.60
N ARG A 340 9.65 -18.81 -10.02
CA ARG A 340 10.29 -17.66 -9.36
C ARG A 340 9.34 -16.46 -9.38
N PRO A 341 8.32 -16.44 -8.49
CA PRO A 341 7.31 -15.39 -8.49
C PRO A 341 7.85 -14.01 -8.08
N ASP A 342 9.01 -13.97 -7.43
CA ASP A 342 9.72 -12.74 -7.05
C ASP A 342 10.18 -11.90 -8.26
N VAL A 343 10.43 -12.52 -9.41
CA VAL A 343 10.85 -11.84 -10.65
C VAL A 343 9.78 -11.83 -11.73
N ASP A 344 8.58 -12.35 -11.45
CA ASP A 344 7.46 -12.34 -12.41
C ASP A 344 6.91 -10.92 -12.55
N GLU A 345 6.98 -10.36 -13.76
CA GLU A 345 6.56 -8.99 -14.04
C GLU A 345 5.07 -8.78 -13.75
N ARG A 346 4.24 -9.78 -14.05
CA ARG A 346 2.80 -9.72 -13.83
C ARG A 346 2.47 -9.69 -12.33
N LEU A 347 3.09 -10.54 -11.52
CA LEU A 347 2.89 -10.55 -10.07
C LEU A 347 3.38 -9.26 -9.42
N ASN A 348 4.52 -8.73 -9.85
CA ASN A 348 5.03 -7.46 -9.33
C ASN A 348 4.12 -6.28 -9.73
N HIS A 349 3.56 -6.29 -10.94
CA HIS A 349 2.52 -5.33 -11.35
C HIS A 349 1.27 -5.48 -10.49
N LEU A 350 0.74 -6.71 -10.33
CA LEU A 350 -0.43 -6.98 -9.49
C LEU A 350 -0.23 -6.53 -8.05
N HIS A 351 0.93 -6.81 -7.46
CA HIS A 351 1.28 -6.34 -6.12
C HIS A 351 1.14 -4.83 -5.99
N ARG A 352 1.76 -4.07 -6.91
CA ARG A 352 1.69 -2.60 -6.92
C ARG A 352 0.25 -2.12 -7.08
N VAL A 353 -0.48 -2.61 -8.07
CA VAL A 353 -1.77 -2.03 -8.46
C VAL A 353 -2.93 -2.44 -7.55
N THR A 354 -2.85 -3.62 -6.94
CA THR A 354 -3.90 -4.14 -6.03
C THR A 354 -3.66 -3.73 -4.57
N SER A 355 -2.46 -3.25 -4.22
CA SER A 355 -2.14 -2.67 -2.90
C SER A 355 -2.40 -1.16 -2.82
N ARG A 356 -2.81 -0.52 -3.93
CA ARG A 356 -3.19 0.89 -3.95
C ARG A 356 -4.34 1.15 -2.98
N ARG A 357 -4.19 2.17 -2.13
CA ARG A 357 -5.06 2.38 -0.95
C ARG A 357 -6.25 3.31 -1.21
N GLN A 358 -6.05 4.34 -2.04
CA GLN A 358 -7.08 5.34 -2.36
C GLN A 358 -7.84 4.90 -3.62
N GLN A 359 -9.14 5.18 -3.69
CA GLN A 359 -9.93 5.04 -4.92
C GLN A 359 -10.40 6.40 -5.43
N TRP A 360 -10.51 6.52 -6.75
CA TRP A 360 -10.85 7.74 -7.45
C TRP A 360 -11.94 7.46 -8.48
N PRO A 361 -13.21 7.37 -8.06
CA PRO A 361 -14.32 7.03 -8.96
C PRO A 361 -14.61 8.14 -9.99
N GLU A 362 -14.29 9.38 -9.62
CA GLU A 362 -14.43 10.59 -10.40
C GLU A 362 -13.30 11.55 -10.00
N LEU A 363 -12.75 12.31 -10.95
CA LEU A 363 -11.72 13.30 -10.71
C LEU A 363 -11.95 14.57 -11.54
N CYS A 364 -12.26 15.67 -10.85
CA CYS A 364 -12.20 17.01 -11.41
C CYS A 364 -10.89 17.64 -10.95
N ILE A 365 -9.95 17.84 -11.87
CA ILE A 365 -8.61 18.36 -11.55
C ILE A 365 -8.46 19.77 -12.11
N PHE A 366 -8.07 20.68 -11.22
CA PHE A 366 -7.70 22.03 -11.59
C PHE A 366 -6.19 22.13 -11.84
N ALA A 367 -5.80 22.29 -13.10
CA ALA A 367 -4.39 22.29 -13.52
C ALA A 367 -3.81 23.70 -13.61
N PHE A 368 -2.82 24.03 -12.79
CA PHE A 368 -2.10 25.30 -12.84
C PHE A 368 -0.58 25.11 -12.79
N ASP A 369 -0.10 24.02 -13.37
CA ASP A 369 1.30 23.62 -13.56
C ASP A 369 2.02 24.34 -14.73
N HIS A 370 1.43 25.41 -15.25
CA HIS A 370 1.78 26.04 -16.52
C HIS A 370 2.94 27.05 -16.38
N ARG A 371 4.15 26.55 -16.09
CA ARG A 371 5.36 27.37 -15.84
C ARG A 371 5.63 28.41 -16.93
N LYS A 372 5.82 27.96 -18.17
CA LYS A 372 6.19 28.81 -19.31
C LYS A 372 5.13 29.88 -19.58
N GLN A 373 3.86 29.48 -19.63
CA GLN A 373 2.75 30.39 -19.94
C GLN A 373 2.52 31.43 -18.83
N LEU A 374 2.72 31.08 -17.56
CA LEU A 374 2.64 32.04 -16.45
C LEU A 374 3.83 33.02 -16.45
N ALA A 375 5.03 32.56 -16.81
CA ALA A 375 6.20 33.44 -16.98
C ALA A 375 6.03 34.38 -18.19
N ASP A 376 5.54 33.87 -19.32
CA ASP A 376 5.18 34.69 -20.49
C ASP A 376 4.12 35.73 -20.11
N LEU A 377 3.09 35.34 -19.35
CA LEU A 377 2.04 36.25 -18.89
C LEU A 377 2.57 37.36 -17.96
N ALA A 378 3.46 37.03 -17.03
CA ALA A 378 4.10 38.01 -16.16
C ALA A 378 4.89 39.03 -16.99
N ARG A 379 5.69 38.57 -17.97
CA ARG A 379 6.41 39.43 -18.91
C ARG A 379 5.48 40.32 -19.74
N GLU A 380 4.41 39.77 -20.30
CA GLU A 380 3.43 40.51 -21.10
C GLU A 380 2.69 41.60 -20.30
N THR A 381 2.46 41.36 -19.01
CA THR A 381 1.75 42.30 -18.12
C THR A 381 2.70 43.25 -17.39
N GLY A 382 4.01 43.12 -17.58
CA GLY A 382 5.03 43.91 -16.87
C GLY A 382 5.16 43.60 -15.39
N ARG A 383 4.63 42.45 -14.92
CA ARG A 383 4.71 41.99 -13.53
C ARG A 383 5.98 41.15 -13.33
N ASP A 384 6.56 41.22 -12.13
CA ASP A 384 7.67 40.34 -11.73
C ASP A 384 7.20 38.87 -11.65
N GLU A 385 7.97 37.93 -12.18
CA GLU A 385 7.71 36.49 -12.08
C GLU A 385 7.62 36.00 -10.62
N ALA A 386 8.21 36.72 -9.66
CA ALA A 386 8.06 36.45 -8.23
C ALA A 386 6.61 36.52 -7.71
N CYS A 387 5.66 37.06 -8.49
CA CYS A 387 4.24 37.02 -8.15
C CYS A 387 3.59 35.64 -8.38
N ILE A 388 4.18 34.78 -9.24
CA ILE A 388 3.56 33.52 -9.67
C ILE A 388 3.32 32.55 -8.50
N PRO A 389 4.23 32.38 -7.52
CA PRO A 389 3.95 31.56 -6.34
C PRO A 389 2.75 32.03 -5.51
N GLN A 390 2.54 33.34 -5.39
CA GLN A 390 1.36 33.88 -4.71
C GLN A 390 0.10 33.63 -5.53
N LEU A 391 0.15 33.88 -6.83
CA LEU A 391 -0.97 33.57 -7.74
C LEU A 391 -1.42 32.11 -7.58
N LYS A 392 -0.50 31.15 -7.53
CA LYS A 392 -0.83 29.73 -7.39
C LYS A 392 -1.48 29.37 -6.06
N LEU A 393 -1.19 30.09 -4.98
CA LEU A 393 -1.91 29.94 -3.72
C LEU A 393 -3.35 30.45 -3.83
N LEU A 394 -3.58 31.54 -4.56
CA LEU A 394 -4.93 32.04 -4.84
C LEU A 394 -5.71 31.05 -5.73
N LEU A 395 -5.05 30.45 -6.73
CA LEU A 395 -5.66 29.41 -7.55
C LEU A 395 -6.00 28.16 -6.73
N LEU A 396 -5.14 27.75 -5.79
CA LEU A 396 -5.44 26.66 -4.85
C LEU A 396 -6.65 27.00 -3.96
N ALA A 397 -6.71 28.21 -3.41
CA ALA A 397 -7.85 28.65 -2.60
C ALA A 397 -9.17 28.61 -3.40
N ALA A 398 -9.14 29.04 -4.67
CA ALA A 398 -10.28 28.92 -5.57
C ALA A 398 -10.66 27.45 -5.83
N ALA A 399 -9.67 26.57 -5.97
CA ALA A 399 -9.88 25.12 -6.11
C ALA A 399 -10.60 24.53 -4.89
N GLU A 400 -10.09 24.81 -3.68
CA GLU A 400 -10.65 24.32 -2.41
C GLU A 400 -12.08 24.83 -2.21
N ALA A 401 -12.33 26.11 -2.47
CA ALA A 401 -13.66 26.71 -2.35
C ALA A 401 -14.67 26.11 -3.36
N ALA A 402 -14.25 25.90 -4.61
CA ALA A 402 -15.10 25.27 -5.63
C ALA A 402 -15.39 23.79 -5.30
N ALA A 403 -14.39 23.05 -4.85
CA ALA A 403 -14.54 21.64 -4.48
C ALA A 403 -15.51 21.46 -3.30
N GLN A 404 -15.40 22.34 -2.30
CA GLN A 404 -16.32 22.36 -1.16
C GLN A 404 -17.76 22.68 -1.61
N GLU A 405 -17.96 23.71 -2.44
CA GLU A 405 -19.28 24.09 -2.93
C GLU A 405 -19.92 23.02 -3.83
N ALA A 406 -19.10 22.33 -4.64
CA ALA A 406 -19.55 21.25 -5.50
C ALA A 406 -19.74 19.92 -4.75
N GLY A 407 -19.33 19.78 -3.49
CA GLY A 407 -19.33 18.50 -2.77
C GLY A 407 -18.48 17.44 -3.50
N LEU A 408 -17.22 17.77 -3.78
CA LEU A 408 -16.25 16.90 -4.45
C LEU A 408 -15.31 16.19 -3.45
N ASP A 409 -15.81 15.81 -2.27
CA ASP A 409 -15.03 15.06 -1.28
C ASP A 409 -14.42 13.80 -1.93
N GLN A 410 -13.09 13.70 -1.89
CA GLN A 410 -12.31 12.63 -2.55
C GLN A 410 -12.52 12.51 -4.07
N ARG A 411 -12.91 13.59 -4.74
CA ARG A 411 -13.10 13.65 -6.21
C ARG A 411 -12.47 14.87 -6.87
N SER A 412 -11.67 15.62 -6.11
CA SER A 412 -10.94 16.78 -6.59
C SER A 412 -9.45 16.52 -6.64
N GLY A 413 -8.78 17.23 -7.55
CA GLY A 413 -7.34 17.27 -7.56
C GLY A 413 -6.77 18.57 -8.12
N ILE A 414 -5.45 18.69 -8.04
CA ILE A 414 -4.69 19.78 -8.66
C ILE A 414 -3.54 19.23 -9.51
N LEU A 415 -3.11 20.00 -10.51
CA LEU A 415 -1.77 19.88 -11.09
C LEU A 415 -0.96 21.13 -10.75
N ALA A 416 0.18 20.96 -10.08
CA ALA A 416 1.06 22.07 -9.69
C ALA A 416 2.54 21.68 -9.84
N ASP A 417 3.36 22.54 -10.44
CA ASP A 417 4.80 22.32 -10.59
C ASP A 417 5.62 22.62 -9.33
N GLY A 418 6.85 22.11 -9.31
CA GLY A 418 7.82 22.40 -8.25
C GLY A 418 8.42 23.81 -8.33
N THR A 419 8.55 24.39 -9.52
CA THR A 419 9.26 25.66 -9.77
C THR A 419 8.58 26.86 -9.11
N TYR A 420 7.29 27.05 -9.36
CA TYR A 420 6.49 28.13 -8.75
C TYR A 420 5.40 27.59 -7.81
N GLY A 421 5.02 26.32 -7.93
CA GLY A 421 3.91 25.72 -7.19
C GLY A 421 4.25 25.08 -5.84
N GLN A 422 5.51 25.09 -5.39
CA GLN A 422 5.92 24.39 -4.16
C GLN A 422 5.10 24.79 -2.91
N ARG A 423 4.74 26.07 -2.76
CA ARG A 423 3.89 26.53 -1.64
C ARG A 423 2.48 25.93 -1.72
N ALA A 424 1.91 25.82 -2.92
CA ALA A 424 0.59 25.21 -3.12
C ALA A 424 0.65 23.68 -2.86
N LEU A 425 1.69 23.01 -3.35
CA LEU A 425 1.94 21.58 -3.07
C LEU A 425 2.01 21.31 -1.56
N ASN A 426 2.79 22.11 -0.81
CA ASN A 426 2.90 21.96 0.64
C ASN A 426 1.56 22.19 1.36
N ALA A 427 0.75 23.15 0.89
CA ALA A 427 -0.52 23.50 1.52
C ALA A 427 -1.64 22.46 1.29
N ILE A 428 -1.57 21.68 0.22
CA ILE A 428 -2.58 20.67 -0.14
C ILE A 428 -2.22 19.24 0.30
N THR A 429 -0.93 18.96 0.47
CA THR A 429 -0.40 17.66 0.95
C THR A 429 -1.04 17.30 2.29
N GLY A 430 -1.51 16.06 2.43
CA GLY A 430 -2.18 15.52 3.62
C GLY A 430 -3.68 15.81 3.72
N LYS A 431 -4.27 16.54 2.76
CA LYS A 431 -5.72 16.86 2.76
C LYS A 431 -6.58 15.84 1.98
N GLY A 432 -6.00 14.76 1.47
CA GLY A 432 -6.73 13.72 0.73
C GLY A 432 -7.16 14.13 -0.69
N TRP A 433 -6.41 15.05 -1.32
CA TRP A 433 -6.61 15.47 -2.70
C TRP A 433 -5.76 14.64 -3.67
N TRP A 434 -6.20 14.51 -4.91
CA TRP A 434 -5.35 14.00 -5.97
C TRP A 434 -4.36 15.11 -6.38
N ILE A 435 -3.06 14.87 -6.28
CA ILE A 435 -2.03 15.90 -6.51
C ILE A 435 -1.09 15.41 -7.59
N GLY A 436 -1.11 15.98 -8.79
CA GLY A 436 -0.12 15.66 -9.81
C GLY A 436 0.93 16.75 -9.94
N ARG A 437 2.18 16.33 -10.14
CA ARG A 437 3.35 17.20 -10.23
C ARG A 437 4.12 16.89 -11.52
N PRO A 438 4.22 17.85 -12.47
CA PRO A 438 4.95 17.64 -13.72
C PRO A 438 6.46 17.48 -13.49
N ILE A 439 7.08 16.63 -14.31
CA ILE A 439 8.54 16.42 -14.32
C ILE A 439 9.21 16.89 -15.60
N GLU A 440 8.44 17.06 -16.68
CA GLU A 440 8.98 17.44 -17.98
C GLU A 440 9.40 18.91 -18.03
N LEU A 441 10.44 19.20 -18.79
CA LEU A 441 10.80 20.54 -19.21
C LEU A 441 9.73 21.05 -20.20
N PRO A 442 9.10 22.21 -19.94
CA PRO A 442 8.02 22.71 -20.79
C PRO A 442 8.40 22.78 -22.28
N SER A 443 7.51 22.26 -23.13
CA SER A 443 7.68 22.26 -24.60
C SER A 443 8.88 21.44 -25.13
N SER A 444 9.55 20.62 -24.32
CA SER A 444 10.69 19.82 -24.79
C SER A 444 10.27 18.72 -25.76
N ARG A 445 10.98 18.63 -26.89
CA ARG A 445 10.89 17.53 -27.85
C ARG A 445 12.26 17.37 -28.54
N PRO A 446 13.03 16.30 -28.29
CA PRO A 446 12.73 15.15 -27.44
C PRO A 446 12.39 15.53 -25.99
N LEU A 447 11.66 14.64 -25.31
CA LEU A 447 11.33 14.78 -23.89
C LEU A 447 12.59 15.03 -23.06
N ARG A 448 12.51 16.02 -22.15
CA ARG A 448 13.55 16.35 -21.16
C ARG A 448 12.90 16.53 -19.80
N LEU A 449 13.66 16.26 -18.74
CA LEU A 449 13.22 16.48 -17.35
C LEU A 449 13.74 17.84 -16.85
N GLU A 450 12.90 18.57 -16.12
CA GLU A 450 13.22 19.93 -15.65
C GLU A 450 14.31 19.94 -14.56
N HIS A 451 14.25 18.99 -13.63
CA HIS A 451 15.12 18.96 -12.43
C HIS A 451 16.10 17.77 -12.42
N GLY A 452 16.52 17.31 -13.60
CA GLY A 452 17.54 16.26 -13.73
C GLY A 452 16.98 14.84 -13.60
N ASN A 453 17.75 13.93 -12.99
CA ASN A 453 17.39 12.50 -12.89
C ASN A 453 16.12 12.29 -12.05
N ILE A 454 15.17 11.51 -12.56
CA ILE A 454 13.88 11.28 -11.90
C ILE A 454 14.03 10.50 -10.60
N GLY A 455 14.89 9.48 -10.55
CA GLY A 455 15.10 8.66 -9.36
C GLY A 455 15.55 9.47 -8.15
N SER A 456 16.43 10.46 -8.37
CA SER A 456 16.91 11.37 -7.31
C SER A 456 15.81 12.33 -6.83
N GLN A 457 14.92 12.77 -7.71
CA GLN A 457 13.84 13.69 -7.35
C GLN A 457 12.77 13.03 -6.47
N LEU A 458 12.40 11.78 -6.77
CA LEU A 458 11.28 11.11 -6.10
C LEU A 458 11.56 10.70 -4.64
N ILE A 459 12.83 10.71 -4.20
CA ILE A 459 13.20 10.37 -2.82
C ILE A 459 12.55 11.34 -1.82
N ASP A 460 12.46 12.61 -2.18
CA ASP A 460 11.98 13.68 -1.30
C ASP A 460 10.49 14.02 -1.52
N TRP A 461 9.80 13.30 -2.41
CA TRP A 461 8.39 13.55 -2.70
C TRP A 461 7.47 12.84 -1.71
N PRO A 462 6.37 13.48 -1.27
CA PRO A 462 5.30 12.78 -0.59
C PRO A 462 4.70 11.69 -1.49
N LEU A 463 4.56 10.47 -0.97
CA LEU A 463 4.03 9.32 -1.72
C LEU A 463 2.61 9.52 -2.29
N GLU A 464 1.84 10.47 -1.76
CA GLU A 464 0.51 10.81 -2.29
C GLU A 464 0.56 11.69 -3.55
N HIS A 465 1.74 12.19 -3.95
CA HIS A 465 1.90 12.94 -5.19
C HIS A 465 2.01 11.98 -6.37
N VAL A 466 1.38 12.35 -7.49
CA VAL A 466 1.39 11.63 -8.76
C VAL A 466 2.41 12.29 -9.68
N VAL A 467 3.32 11.49 -10.22
CA VAL A 467 4.27 11.95 -11.24
C VAL A 467 3.48 12.20 -12.51
N LYS A 468 3.48 13.45 -12.99
CA LYS A 468 2.90 13.78 -14.29
C LYS A 468 4.03 13.93 -15.30
N CYS A 469 3.95 13.21 -16.41
CA CYS A 469 4.91 13.29 -17.51
C CYS A 469 4.18 13.60 -18.80
N LEU A 470 4.45 14.75 -19.42
CA LEU A 470 3.92 15.10 -20.73
C LEU A 470 4.94 14.81 -21.82
N VAL A 471 4.52 14.08 -22.86
CA VAL A 471 5.32 13.80 -24.06
C VAL A 471 4.62 14.27 -25.34
N PHE A 472 5.39 14.89 -26.23
CA PHE A 472 4.95 15.19 -27.60
C PHE A 472 5.40 14.05 -28.53
N TYR A 473 4.51 13.10 -28.77
CA TYR A 473 4.82 11.85 -29.48
C TYR A 473 4.00 11.75 -30.77
N HIS A 474 4.60 11.26 -31.85
CA HIS A 474 3.90 10.89 -33.07
C HIS A 474 4.40 9.52 -33.56
N PRO A 475 3.53 8.60 -34.01
CA PRO A 475 3.97 7.28 -34.46
C PRO A 475 4.94 7.37 -35.65
N ASP A 476 4.77 8.33 -36.55
CA ASP A 476 5.68 8.52 -37.70
C ASP A 476 6.93 9.38 -37.42
N ASP A 477 7.25 9.61 -36.14
CA ASP A 477 8.47 10.32 -35.80
C ASP A 477 9.74 9.57 -36.24
N PRO A 478 10.85 10.29 -36.54
CA PRO A 478 12.12 9.66 -36.83
C PRO A 478 12.48 8.62 -35.77
N ALA A 479 12.94 7.44 -36.19
CA ALA A 479 13.20 6.32 -35.29
C ALA A 479 14.14 6.68 -34.12
N ALA A 480 15.14 7.53 -34.36
CA ALA A 480 16.04 8.03 -33.32
C ALA A 480 15.32 8.87 -32.26
N LEU A 481 14.38 9.73 -32.67
CA LEU A 481 13.58 10.54 -31.75
C LEU A 481 12.65 9.65 -30.92
N ARG A 482 11.97 8.68 -31.53
CA ARG A 482 11.11 7.72 -30.81
C ARG A 482 11.91 6.93 -29.79
N ALA A 483 13.04 6.35 -30.19
CA ALA A 483 13.90 5.58 -29.30
C ALA A 483 14.39 6.39 -28.08
N GLU A 484 14.72 7.67 -28.28
CA GLU A 484 15.13 8.56 -27.19
C GLU A 484 13.98 8.86 -26.22
N GLN A 485 12.77 9.11 -26.73
CA GLN A 485 11.59 9.34 -25.89
C GLN A 485 11.16 8.06 -25.15
N ASP A 486 11.18 6.91 -25.83
CA ASP A 486 10.83 5.60 -25.27
C ASP A 486 11.74 5.23 -24.09
N ALA A 487 13.05 5.44 -24.25
CA ALA A 487 14.02 5.17 -23.19
C ALA A 487 13.75 6.01 -21.93
N LEU A 488 13.46 7.30 -22.08
CA LEU A 488 13.18 8.17 -20.95
C LEU A 488 11.81 7.88 -20.31
N LEU A 489 10.78 7.56 -21.09
CA LEU A 489 9.47 7.15 -20.57
C LEU A 489 9.58 5.86 -19.75
N LEU A 490 10.37 4.90 -20.22
CA LEU A 490 10.64 3.67 -19.50
C LEU A 490 11.38 3.93 -18.18
N GLU A 491 12.39 4.81 -18.18
CA GLU A 491 13.10 5.23 -16.96
C GLU A 491 12.13 5.87 -15.94
N VAL A 492 11.25 6.77 -16.40
CA VAL A 492 10.23 7.41 -15.55
C VAL A 492 9.28 6.37 -14.95
N TRP A 493 8.78 5.45 -15.76
CA TRP A 493 7.89 4.38 -15.29
C TRP A 493 8.57 3.47 -14.26
N GLN A 494 9.82 3.06 -14.51
CA GLN A 494 10.61 2.27 -13.56
C GLN A 494 10.88 3.01 -12.25
N ALA A 495 11.18 4.32 -12.31
CA ALA A 495 11.37 5.14 -11.12
C ALA A 495 10.08 5.30 -10.29
N CYS A 496 8.93 5.45 -10.95
CA CYS A 496 7.62 5.47 -10.29
C CYS A 496 7.32 4.13 -9.61
N ASN A 497 7.63 3.01 -10.28
CA ASN A 497 7.50 1.67 -9.70
C ASN A 497 8.37 1.48 -8.46
N LYS A 498 9.64 1.91 -8.53
CA LYS A 498 10.59 1.76 -7.43
C LYS A 498 10.27 2.65 -6.23
N SER A 499 9.81 3.87 -6.46
CA SER A 499 9.49 4.84 -5.40
C SER A 499 8.09 4.67 -4.83
N GLY A 500 7.18 3.99 -5.55
CA GLY A 500 5.78 3.81 -5.14
C GLY A 500 4.85 4.95 -5.55
N HIS A 501 5.34 5.98 -6.25
CA HIS A 501 4.50 7.05 -6.79
C HIS A 501 3.69 6.56 -8.00
N GLU A 502 2.47 7.06 -8.17
CA GLU A 502 1.66 6.82 -9.38
C GLU A 502 2.21 7.64 -10.57
N LEU A 503 2.01 7.15 -11.79
CA LEU A 503 2.35 7.84 -13.04
C LEU A 503 1.08 8.27 -13.81
N LEU A 504 0.98 9.56 -14.11
CA LEU A 504 0.09 10.16 -15.10
C LEU A 504 0.88 10.45 -16.38
N LEU A 505 0.62 9.68 -17.43
CA LEU A 505 1.23 9.91 -18.75
C LEU A 505 0.30 10.77 -19.62
N GLU A 506 0.72 11.99 -19.91
CA GLU A 506 0.05 12.93 -20.81
C GLU A 506 0.64 12.85 -22.22
N VAL A 507 -0.20 12.49 -23.19
CA VAL A 507 0.23 12.27 -24.58
C VAL A 507 -0.41 13.33 -25.46
N ILE A 508 0.42 14.06 -26.22
CA ILE A 508 -0.04 15.11 -27.13
C ILE A 508 0.61 14.92 -28.49
N LEU A 509 -0.19 14.95 -29.55
CA LEU A 509 0.35 15.00 -30.91
C LEU A 509 1.07 16.34 -31.12
N PRO A 510 2.33 16.35 -31.63
CA PRO A 510 3.11 17.56 -31.81
C PRO A 510 2.42 18.53 -32.78
N GLU A 511 2.49 19.84 -32.50
CA GLU A 511 1.86 20.85 -33.36
C GLU A 511 2.39 20.85 -34.80
N ASN A 512 3.69 20.59 -34.96
CA ASN A 512 4.39 20.49 -36.23
C ASN A 512 4.53 19.03 -36.71
N GLY A 513 3.64 18.13 -36.27
CA GLY A 513 3.60 16.74 -36.69
C GLY A 513 3.13 16.54 -38.13
N PRO A 514 3.32 15.34 -38.71
CA PRO A 514 2.85 14.99 -40.05
C PRO A 514 1.34 15.21 -40.23
N ASP A 515 0.55 14.81 -39.24
CA ASP A 515 -0.89 15.09 -39.15
C ASP A 515 -1.37 15.14 -37.68
N LYS A 516 -2.68 15.34 -37.47
CA LYS A 516 -3.33 15.38 -36.15
C LYS A 516 -4.52 14.41 -36.07
N ASP A 517 -4.41 13.28 -36.74
CA ASP A 517 -5.43 12.24 -36.72
C ASP A 517 -5.53 11.61 -35.33
N GLU A 518 -6.73 11.64 -34.74
CA GLU A 518 -6.96 11.08 -33.41
C GLU A 518 -6.72 9.56 -33.35
N ARG A 519 -6.76 8.85 -34.48
CA ARG A 519 -6.47 7.41 -34.53
C ARG A 519 -5.05 7.08 -34.10
N HIS A 520 -4.12 8.03 -34.18
CA HIS A 520 -2.75 7.85 -33.70
C HIS A 520 -2.69 7.62 -32.18
N TYR A 521 -3.66 8.10 -31.40
CA TYR A 521 -3.69 7.87 -29.96
C TYR A 521 -3.76 6.38 -29.60
N HIS A 522 -4.56 5.60 -30.33
CA HIS A 522 -4.59 4.15 -30.14
C HIS A 522 -3.20 3.54 -30.40
N THR A 523 -2.57 3.88 -31.54
CA THR A 523 -1.24 3.38 -31.92
C THR A 523 -0.17 3.73 -30.89
N MET A 524 -0.18 4.96 -30.37
CA MET A 524 0.78 5.41 -29.36
C MET A 524 0.61 4.65 -28.04
N LEU A 525 -0.63 4.50 -27.56
CA LEU A 525 -0.90 3.75 -26.33
C LEU A 525 -0.52 2.27 -26.47
N GLU A 526 -0.84 1.66 -27.61
CA GLU A 526 -0.47 0.26 -27.90
C GLU A 526 1.04 0.08 -27.90
N HIS A 527 1.78 1.01 -28.51
CA HIS A 527 3.25 1.03 -28.47
C HIS A 527 3.79 1.12 -27.03
N PHE A 528 3.25 2.01 -26.20
CA PHE A 528 3.70 2.13 -24.80
C PHE A 528 3.42 0.86 -23.99
N TYR A 529 2.29 0.19 -24.21
CA TYR A 529 2.03 -1.11 -23.59
C TYR A 529 3.00 -2.20 -24.08
N GLN A 530 3.36 -2.20 -25.36
CA GLN A 530 4.38 -3.12 -25.91
C GLN A 530 5.78 -2.89 -25.31
N LEU A 531 6.09 -1.66 -24.90
CA LEU A 531 7.30 -1.35 -24.13
C LEU A 531 7.23 -1.79 -22.65
N GLY A 532 6.07 -2.28 -22.19
CA GLY A 532 5.83 -2.64 -20.79
C GLY A 532 5.40 -1.46 -19.91
N ILE A 533 5.19 -0.26 -20.47
CA ILE A 533 4.81 0.93 -19.72
C ILE A 533 3.31 0.86 -19.43
N LYS A 534 2.98 0.67 -18.16
CA LYS A 534 1.60 0.62 -17.64
C LYS A 534 1.40 1.78 -16.67
N PRO A 535 1.08 3.00 -17.16
CA PRO A 535 0.89 4.14 -16.29
C PRO A 535 -0.40 3.96 -15.48
N ASP A 536 -0.39 4.46 -14.24
CA ASP A 536 -1.58 4.42 -13.39
C ASP A 536 -2.72 5.23 -14.03
N TRP A 537 -2.38 6.36 -14.67
CA TRP A 537 -3.34 7.26 -15.32
C TRP A 537 -2.89 7.67 -16.72
N TRP A 538 -3.87 7.86 -17.60
CA TRP A 538 -3.67 8.48 -18.91
C TRP A 538 -4.25 9.90 -18.92
N LYS A 539 -3.60 10.83 -19.62
CA LYS A 539 -4.16 12.16 -19.90
C LYS A 539 -4.15 12.43 -21.40
N LEU A 540 -5.34 12.55 -21.98
CA LEU A 540 -5.57 12.57 -23.43
C LEU A 540 -6.54 13.70 -23.81
N PRO A 541 -6.45 14.28 -25.02
CA PRO A 541 -7.41 15.30 -25.47
C PRO A 541 -8.82 14.72 -25.63
N PRO A 542 -9.85 15.57 -25.77
CA PRO A 542 -11.17 15.10 -26.19
C PRO A 542 -11.08 14.41 -27.56
N LEU A 543 -11.59 13.19 -27.66
CA LEU A 543 -11.66 12.37 -28.88
C LEU A 543 -13.11 12.02 -29.21
N SER A 544 -13.35 11.50 -30.42
CA SER A 544 -14.65 10.93 -30.78
C SER A 544 -14.99 9.68 -29.94
N SER A 545 -16.28 9.38 -29.77
CA SER A 545 -16.72 8.13 -29.13
C SER A 545 -16.13 6.86 -29.79
N ALA A 546 -15.89 6.87 -31.11
CA ALA A 546 -15.30 5.72 -31.81
C ALA A 546 -13.84 5.49 -31.38
N SER A 547 -13.05 6.56 -31.27
CA SER A 547 -11.68 6.51 -30.75
C SER A 547 -11.66 6.12 -29.27
N TRP A 548 -12.60 6.64 -28.46
CA TRP A 548 -12.70 6.23 -27.06
C TRP A 548 -12.98 4.74 -26.90
N GLN A 549 -13.92 4.19 -27.66
CA GLN A 549 -14.22 2.76 -27.62
C GLN A 549 -12.98 1.89 -27.89
N GLN A 550 -12.16 2.28 -28.87
CA GLN A 550 -10.93 1.55 -29.21
C GLN A 550 -9.89 1.66 -28.09
N ILE A 551 -9.66 2.87 -27.57
CA ILE A 551 -8.69 3.11 -26.50
C ILE A 551 -9.09 2.42 -25.19
N THR A 552 -10.37 2.46 -24.81
CA THR A 552 -10.83 1.79 -23.58
C THR A 552 -10.71 0.28 -23.70
N ALA A 553 -11.04 -0.30 -24.85
CA ALA A 553 -10.88 -1.73 -25.10
C ALA A 553 -9.40 -2.16 -25.07
N LEU A 554 -8.50 -1.31 -25.58
CA LEU A 554 -7.05 -1.53 -25.48
C LEU A 554 -6.60 -1.53 -24.01
N ILE A 555 -6.95 -0.50 -23.24
CA ILE A 555 -6.54 -0.39 -21.82
C ILE A 555 -7.09 -1.56 -21.00
N GLU A 556 -8.36 -1.93 -21.17
CA GLU A 556 -8.98 -3.05 -20.45
C GLU A 556 -8.29 -4.39 -20.75
N ARG A 557 -7.78 -4.56 -21.98
CA ARG A 557 -7.04 -5.76 -22.39
C ARG A 557 -5.61 -5.78 -21.83
N GLU A 558 -4.89 -4.66 -21.91
CA GLU A 558 -3.45 -4.60 -21.56
C GLU A 558 -3.20 -4.36 -20.06
N ASP A 559 -4.05 -3.54 -19.42
CA ASP A 559 -3.98 -3.22 -18.00
C ASP A 559 -5.37 -2.89 -17.41
N PRO A 560 -6.17 -3.91 -17.04
CA PRO A 560 -7.48 -3.72 -16.41
C PRO A 560 -7.42 -3.02 -15.05
N TRP A 561 -6.22 -2.83 -14.48
CA TRP A 561 -5.98 -2.12 -13.23
C TRP A 561 -5.59 -0.65 -13.43
N SER A 562 -5.57 -0.14 -14.66
CA SER A 562 -5.42 1.29 -14.91
C SER A 562 -6.50 2.06 -14.14
N ARG A 563 -6.12 3.20 -13.54
CA ARG A 563 -7.05 4.06 -12.82
C ARG A 563 -8.06 4.72 -13.77
N GLY A 564 -7.61 4.97 -14.99
CA GLY A 564 -8.42 5.51 -16.07
C GLY A 564 -7.78 6.70 -16.77
N ILE A 565 -8.62 7.42 -17.51
CA ILE A 565 -8.24 8.53 -18.38
C ILE A 565 -8.79 9.85 -17.80
N LEU A 566 -7.97 10.89 -17.87
CA LEU A 566 -8.33 12.27 -17.58
C LEU A 566 -8.29 13.10 -18.88
N ILE A 567 -9.37 13.81 -19.17
CA ILE A 567 -9.47 14.67 -20.35
C ILE A 567 -8.67 15.95 -20.11
N LEU A 568 -7.78 16.30 -21.03
CA LEU A 568 -7.03 17.56 -21.00
C LEU A 568 -7.72 18.68 -21.76
N GLY A 569 -7.38 19.94 -21.43
CA GLY A 569 -8.09 21.11 -21.97
C GLY A 569 -7.54 21.71 -23.28
N LEU A 570 -6.23 21.66 -23.53
CA LEU A 570 -5.52 22.40 -24.60
C LEU A 570 -5.91 23.88 -24.76
N ASP A 571 -6.36 24.56 -23.69
CA ASP A 571 -6.87 25.94 -23.78
C ASP A 571 -8.05 26.09 -24.74
N ALA A 572 -8.80 25.00 -24.94
CA ALA A 572 -10.02 25.03 -25.71
C ALA A 572 -11.08 25.90 -25.01
N PRO A 573 -11.94 26.60 -25.78
CA PRO A 573 -13.12 27.27 -25.25
C PRO A 573 -14.01 26.32 -24.47
N SER A 574 -14.69 26.83 -23.45
CA SER A 574 -15.57 26.06 -22.57
C SER A 574 -16.61 25.22 -23.32
N ASP A 575 -17.16 25.73 -24.41
CA ASP A 575 -18.20 25.04 -25.19
C ASP A 575 -17.65 23.82 -25.93
N LYS A 576 -16.39 23.89 -26.39
CA LYS A 576 -15.70 22.73 -26.99
C LYS A 576 -15.40 21.67 -25.94
N LEU A 577 -15.01 22.08 -24.72
CA LEU A 577 -14.81 21.15 -23.62
C LEU A 577 -16.11 20.47 -23.20
N ARG A 578 -17.23 21.20 -23.16
CA ARG A 578 -18.56 20.64 -22.87
C ARG A 578 -18.93 19.54 -23.87
N ALA A 579 -18.74 19.78 -25.16
CA ALA A 579 -18.97 18.75 -26.19
C ALA A 579 -18.05 17.53 -25.99
N GLY A 580 -16.77 17.76 -25.72
CA GLY A 580 -15.81 16.69 -25.42
C GLY A 580 -16.17 15.87 -24.17
N PHE A 581 -16.72 16.51 -23.14
CA PHE A 581 -17.19 15.83 -21.93
C PHE A 581 -18.41 14.95 -22.21
N ALA A 582 -19.35 15.40 -23.06
CA ALA A 582 -20.51 14.62 -23.44
C ALA A 582 -20.14 13.30 -24.14
N GLU A 583 -19.19 13.34 -25.08
CA GLU A 583 -18.68 12.15 -25.76
C GLU A 583 -17.96 11.19 -24.78
N ALA A 584 -17.14 11.73 -23.89
CA ALA A 584 -16.31 10.93 -23.00
C ALA A 584 -17.07 10.34 -21.79
N ALA A 585 -18.11 11.03 -21.30
CA ALA A 585 -18.87 10.62 -20.11
C ALA A 585 -19.58 9.26 -20.28
N ALA A 586 -19.86 8.85 -21.53
CA ALA A 586 -20.44 7.55 -21.86
C ALA A 586 -19.51 6.36 -21.57
N HIS A 587 -18.22 6.59 -21.34
CA HIS A 587 -17.21 5.56 -21.19
C HIS A 587 -16.67 5.50 -19.74
N PRO A 588 -16.85 4.40 -19.00
CA PRO A 588 -16.47 4.30 -17.58
C PRO A 588 -14.98 4.50 -17.26
N MET A 589 -14.10 4.27 -18.24
CA MET A 589 -12.64 4.44 -18.11
C MET A 589 -12.25 5.93 -18.03
N ILE A 590 -13.07 6.84 -18.56
CA ILE A 590 -12.83 8.27 -18.39
C ILE A 590 -13.38 8.70 -17.03
N LYS A 591 -12.48 9.12 -16.14
CA LYS A 591 -12.79 9.45 -14.74
C LYS A 591 -13.08 10.93 -14.53
N GLY A 592 -12.72 11.78 -15.49
CA GLY A 592 -13.00 13.20 -15.46
C GLY A 592 -11.98 13.99 -16.26
N PHE A 593 -11.57 15.13 -15.75
CA PHE A 593 -10.76 16.10 -16.51
C PHE A 593 -9.64 16.69 -15.68
N ALA A 594 -8.61 17.17 -16.37
CA ALA A 594 -7.53 17.99 -15.84
C ALA A 594 -7.35 19.23 -16.73
N VAL A 595 -8.02 20.32 -16.36
CA VAL A 595 -8.12 21.55 -17.18
C VAL A 595 -7.52 22.73 -16.42
N GLY A 596 -6.83 23.61 -17.15
CA GLY A 596 -6.09 24.73 -16.58
C GLY A 596 -6.44 26.09 -17.14
N ARG A 597 -5.75 26.51 -18.21
CA ARG A 597 -5.82 27.90 -18.72
C ARG A 597 -7.23 28.38 -19.06
N THR A 598 -8.14 27.51 -19.48
CA THR A 598 -9.58 27.84 -19.66
C THR A 598 -10.23 28.39 -18.38
N ILE A 599 -9.75 27.96 -17.20
CA ILE A 599 -10.27 28.39 -15.89
C ILE A 599 -9.59 29.67 -15.42
N PHE A 600 -8.24 29.73 -15.46
CA PHE A 600 -7.46 30.78 -14.79
C PHE A 600 -6.82 31.82 -15.72
N GLY A 601 -6.70 31.56 -17.03
CA GLY A 601 -5.81 32.33 -17.91
C GLY A 601 -6.14 33.83 -17.94
N GLN A 602 -7.40 34.17 -18.22
CA GLN A 602 -7.85 35.56 -18.27
C GLN A 602 -7.95 36.20 -16.87
N PRO A 603 -8.50 35.55 -15.83
CA PRO A 603 -8.49 36.11 -14.47
C PRO A 603 -7.08 36.42 -13.96
N SER A 604 -6.12 35.50 -14.18
CA SER A 604 -4.72 35.70 -13.78
C SER A 604 -4.06 36.88 -14.50
N ARG A 605 -4.37 37.10 -15.79
CA ARG A 605 -3.88 38.27 -16.54
C ARG A 605 -4.32 39.57 -15.87
N ARG A 606 -5.62 39.67 -15.58
CA ARG A 606 -6.23 40.87 -14.97
C ARG A 606 -5.72 41.12 -13.56
N TRP A 607 -5.50 40.06 -12.79
CA TRP A 607 -4.87 40.15 -11.48
C TRP A 607 -3.42 40.67 -11.57
N MET A 608 -2.61 40.16 -12.51
CA MET A 608 -1.26 40.68 -12.74
C MET A 608 -1.26 42.15 -13.19
N GLN A 609 -2.25 42.57 -13.98
CA GLN A 609 -2.45 43.98 -14.36
C GLN A 609 -2.95 44.88 -13.21
N GLY A 610 -3.32 44.31 -12.07
CA GLY A 610 -3.86 45.05 -10.92
C GLY A 610 -5.36 45.39 -11.04
N GLU A 611 -6.08 44.76 -11.97
CA GLU A 611 -7.52 44.97 -12.18
C GLU A 611 -8.39 44.14 -11.24
N LEU A 612 -7.85 43.05 -10.66
CA LEU A 612 -8.53 42.18 -9.71
C LEU A 612 -7.80 42.19 -8.36
N SER A 613 -8.58 42.21 -7.27
CA SER A 613 -8.05 41.85 -5.94
C SER A 613 -7.86 40.34 -5.83
N ASP A 614 -7.21 39.89 -4.76
CA ASP A 614 -7.03 38.47 -4.47
C ASP A 614 -8.39 37.75 -4.33
N GLU A 615 -9.35 38.36 -3.64
CA GLU A 615 -10.71 37.82 -3.48
C GLU A 615 -11.48 37.77 -4.79
N ALA A 616 -11.37 38.83 -5.61
CA ALA A 616 -12.05 38.89 -6.90
C ALA A 616 -11.49 37.84 -7.88
N LEU A 617 -10.17 37.61 -7.86
CA LEU A 617 -9.54 36.53 -8.61
C LEU A 617 -10.07 35.17 -8.16
N ILE A 618 -10.09 34.91 -6.85
CA ILE A 618 -10.55 33.64 -6.28
C ILE A 618 -11.99 33.35 -6.75
N GLU A 619 -12.90 34.31 -6.63
CA GLU A 619 -14.31 34.12 -6.99
C GLU A 619 -14.52 33.91 -8.50
N GLU A 620 -13.77 34.61 -9.36
CA GLU A 620 -13.88 34.44 -10.80
C GLU A 620 -13.34 33.06 -11.25
N VAL A 621 -12.17 32.66 -10.73
CA VAL A 621 -11.57 31.34 -11.00
C VAL A 621 -12.46 30.21 -10.47
N LYS A 622 -12.98 30.37 -9.25
CA LYS A 622 -13.93 29.42 -8.63
C LYS A 622 -15.16 29.21 -9.51
N ARG A 623 -15.78 30.29 -10.01
CA ARG A 623 -16.96 30.23 -10.89
C ARG A 623 -16.66 29.49 -12.20
N ASN A 624 -15.52 29.79 -12.82
CA ASN A 624 -15.10 29.11 -14.05
C ASN A 624 -14.89 27.61 -13.80
N TYR A 625 -14.28 27.25 -12.67
CA TYR A 625 -14.07 25.85 -12.31
C TYR A 625 -15.39 25.12 -12.02
N LEU A 626 -16.29 25.72 -11.24
CA LEU A 626 -17.64 25.19 -10.99
C LEU A 626 -18.44 24.97 -12.27
N THR A 627 -18.26 25.83 -13.27
CA THR A 627 -18.92 25.69 -14.58
C THR A 627 -18.46 24.41 -15.29
N LEU A 628 -17.16 24.12 -15.31
CA LEU A 628 -16.64 22.88 -15.91
C LEU A 628 -17.01 21.63 -15.11
N ILE A 629 -17.02 21.71 -13.78
CA ILE A 629 -17.55 20.64 -12.92
C ILE A 629 -19.02 20.36 -13.25
N GLY A 630 -19.81 21.42 -13.43
CA GLY A 630 -21.20 21.34 -13.84
C GLY A 630 -21.37 20.62 -15.17
N TYR A 631 -20.60 21.01 -16.20
CA TYR A 631 -20.64 20.35 -17.51
C TYR A 631 -20.26 18.88 -17.45
N TRP A 632 -19.21 18.52 -16.71
CA TRP A 632 -18.80 17.13 -16.56
C TRP A 632 -19.88 16.29 -15.87
N ARG A 633 -20.46 16.78 -14.77
CA ARG A 633 -21.49 16.06 -14.02
C ARG A 633 -22.83 16.00 -14.76
N GLU A 634 -23.17 17.03 -15.55
CA GLU A 634 -24.34 17.00 -16.44
C GLU A 634 -24.19 15.89 -17.47
N ALA A 635 -23.01 15.73 -18.05
CA ALA A 635 -22.72 14.69 -19.04
C ALA A 635 -22.76 13.26 -18.48
N ARG A 636 -22.53 13.05 -17.17
CA ARG A 636 -22.56 11.73 -16.52
C ARG A 636 -23.92 11.31 -15.96
N ARG A 637 -24.92 12.21 -15.95
CA ARG A 637 -26.29 11.89 -15.53
C ARG A 637 -26.99 11.10 -16.64
#